data_AF-A0A2S5M9Y8-F1
#
_entry.id   AF-A0A2S5M9Y8-F1
#
_cell.length_a   1.000
_cell.length_b   1.000
_cell.length_c   1.000
_cell.angle_alpha   90.00
_cell.angle_beta   90.00
_cell.angle_gamma   90.00
#
_symmetry.space_group_name_H-M   'P 1'
#
loop_
_entity.id
_entity.type
_entity.pdbx_description
1 polymer ?
#
loop_
_entity_poly.entity_id
_entity_poly.type
_entity_poly.pdbx_seq_one_letter_code
_entity_poly.pdbx_strand_id
1 'polypeptide(L)'
;MKIGTQITAPEGWKCLPKGVVFNFLCNNVKYNRVLLVHFSGGQAKKSAKAELLVVNRLEFEAGCLAEMVVPLEIQSGLPPWLNELESMDLSQIDRYRPSSSKYSHQQRIEDRYLHIQPAIENLSSILSSTDPEKEIHRYARQCKPTQNESRYRLWFLTYLCFGRYIWTLLPPFHHSGIWKREQYPEKKFGAPNLAYGKNYGNGMSLELAEQCLKSYLKRAAPGVKMSVIYQEAMLHDFKCQIFTSSNGMKLYFSPNGKPFPTGWQFRYQIKKVLGKESIQKTLYGKVRHRTRLSASKGRFTEEISNLMERVEADGYYTSERPKGYLDGTTLPSMCVVIGRDVLSGMKVGIGFSFGAERNTAYRMMLFSMAVPKSFFCQLFGIAYNHGEWPSEGLSGHFSIDRGPGARKNLIEDLVNRFPIRDMAPSWSGQSKATVESSHPRDIALEGMPTFQQSILTPVELAKREILALIQYNNTADMEDRIDPESDLAMVTPSPVGLWNYYDKIFRNDAQSMSIDDAVRTFLTATEFTLREDGLYLGARRYTSIELSDLGLFNRSGEFHHVETKLIGYILDMCIRHAWVEVNNKLYMLEAMLRIRGDEETLWMSLSELSQWEEARKRIKSAYRIHQDASSSEFRQRFYEDTGKSWDSAIRRAGKPRKNALAKQEANEVKQINSTKKVA
;
A
#
# COMPACT_ATOMS: atom_id res chain seq x y z
N MET A 1 -40.41 46.77 -38.47
CA MET A 1 -39.84 45.89 -37.43
C MET A 1 -38.44 46.35 -37.08
N LYS A 2 -37.99 46.13 -35.84
CA LYS A 2 -36.62 46.47 -35.40
C LYS A 2 -35.71 45.26 -35.65
N ILE A 3 -34.40 45.49 -35.82
CA ILE A 3 -33.43 44.39 -35.89
C ILE A 3 -33.56 43.56 -34.62
N GLY A 4 -33.63 42.24 -34.77
CA GLY A 4 -33.81 41.30 -33.67
C GLY A 4 -35.26 40.97 -33.32
N THR A 5 -36.26 41.65 -33.89
CA THR A 5 -37.66 41.29 -33.65
C THR A 5 -37.90 39.83 -34.05
N GLN A 6 -38.30 39.01 -33.08
CA GLN A 6 -38.64 37.62 -33.25
C GLN A 6 -40.04 37.53 -33.85
N ILE A 7 -40.14 36.85 -34.98
CA ILE A 7 -41.36 36.68 -35.77
C ILE A 7 -41.62 35.21 -36.01
N THR A 8 -42.88 34.88 -36.25
CA THR A 8 -43.35 33.55 -36.63
C THR A 8 -44.40 33.68 -37.72
N ALA A 9 -44.59 32.61 -38.48
CA ALA A 9 -45.70 32.46 -39.40
C ALA A 9 -46.66 31.41 -38.79
N PRO A 10 -47.76 31.81 -38.11
CA PRO A 10 -48.61 30.90 -37.33
C PRO A 10 -49.18 29.74 -38.15
N GLU A 11 -49.52 29.99 -39.41
CA GLU A 11 -50.00 28.99 -40.37
C GLU A 11 -49.01 28.73 -41.53
N GLY A 12 -47.78 29.25 -41.39
CA GLY A 12 -46.80 29.29 -42.48
C GLY A 12 -47.09 30.41 -43.50
N TRP A 13 -46.04 30.88 -44.16
CA TRP A 13 -46.13 31.90 -45.20
C TRP A 13 -45.01 31.74 -46.22
N LYS A 14 -45.33 31.34 -47.45
CA LYS A 14 -44.36 31.14 -48.53
C LYS A 14 -43.21 30.22 -48.10
N CYS A 15 -41.98 30.74 -47.99
CA CYS A 15 -40.80 29.99 -47.55
C CYS A 15 -40.63 29.93 -46.01
N LEU A 16 -41.56 30.52 -45.24
CA LEU A 16 -41.55 30.51 -43.78
C LEU A 16 -42.45 29.39 -43.25
N PRO A 17 -41.89 28.31 -42.69
CA PRO A 17 -42.67 27.20 -42.15
C PRO A 17 -43.41 27.57 -40.86
N LYS A 18 -44.53 26.89 -40.62
CA LYS A 18 -45.30 26.95 -39.37
C LYS A 18 -44.44 26.55 -38.17
N GLY A 19 -44.55 27.33 -37.09
CA GLY A 19 -43.95 27.01 -35.79
C GLY A 19 -42.44 27.24 -35.68
N VAL A 20 -41.80 27.89 -36.67
CA VAL A 20 -40.38 28.25 -36.62
C VAL A 20 -40.21 29.72 -36.30
N VAL A 21 -39.33 30.01 -35.35
CA VAL A 21 -38.99 31.38 -34.95
C VAL A 21 -37.85 31.91 -35.83
N PHE A 22 -38.07 33.09 -36.40
CA PHE A 22 -37.10 33.85 -37.16
C PHE A 22 -36.83 35.19 -36.49
N ASN A 23 -35.61 35.71 -36.63
CA ASN A 23 -35.24 37.03 -36.14
C ASN A 23 -35.09 37.96 -37.34
N PHE A 24 -35.83 39.06 -37.34
CA PHE A 24 -35.73 40.06 -38.39
C PHE A 24 -34.35 40.72 -38.39
N LEU A 25 -33.63 40.73 -39.52
CA LEU A 25 -32.31 41.34 -39.61
C LEU A 25 -32.33 42.65 -40.39
N CYS A 26 -32.89 42.66 -41.61
CA CYS A 26 -32.91 43.85 -42.46
C CYS A 26 -33.98 43.74 -43.54
N ASN A 27 -34.60 44.86 -43.91
CA ASN A 27 -35.42 45.01 -45.11
C ASN A 27 -34.64 45.86 -46.12
N ASN A 28 -34.27 45.28 -47.26
CA ASN A 28 -33.43 45.91 -48.27
C ASN A 28 -34.24 46.21 -49.54
N VAL A 29 -34.57 47.49 -49.73
CA VAL A 29 -35.32 48.00 -50.89
C VAL A 29 -34.54 47.82 -52.19
N LYS A 30 -33.23 48.08 -52.18
CA LYS A 30 -32.37 48.07 -53.39
C LYS A 30 -32.34 46.72 -54.08
N TYR A 31 -32.35 45.62 -53.30
CA TYR A 31 -32.31 44.26 -53.84
C TYR A 31 -33.65 43.52 -53.70
N ASN A 32 -34.73 44.24 -53.37
CA ASN A 32 -36.07 43.69 -53.19
C ASN A 32 -36.13 42.44 -52.29
N ARG A 33 -35.40 42.46 -51.16
CA ARG A 33 -35.29 41.30 -50.26
C ARG A 33 -35.33 41.67 -48.77
N VAL A 34 -35.75 40.73 -47.95
CA VAL A 34 -35.71 40.77 -46.48
C VAL A 34 -34.76 39.68 -45.99
N LEU A 35 -33.89 40.04 -45.05
CA LEU A 35 -32.98 39.11 -44.38
C LEU A 35 -33.56 38.71 -43.02
N LEU A 36 -33.65 37.41 -42.78
CA LEU A 36 -34.09 36.81 -41.52
C LEU A 36 -33.00 35.87 -41.00
N VAL A 37 -32.95 35.66 -39.69
CA VAL A 37 -32.01 34.71 -39.07
C VAL A 37 -32.77 33.65 -38.29
N HIS A 38 -32.48 32.39 -38.57
CA HIS A 38 -32.91 31.26 -37.77
C HIS A 38 -31.77 30.77 -36.87
N PHE A 39 -32.00 30.73 -35.56
CA PHE A 39 -31.06 30.15 -34.60
C PHE A 39 -31.53 28.75 -34.20
N SER A 40 -30.62 27.78 -34.29
CA SER A 40 -30.91 26.38 -33.95
C SER A 40 -29.78 25.74 -33.14
N GLY A 41 -30.09 24.65 -32.45
CA GLY A 41 -29.13 23.92 -31.61
C GLY A 41 -28.88 24.56 -30.24
N GLY A 42 -27.92 24.01 -29.48
CA GLY A 42 -27.57 24.48 -28.14
C GLY A 42 -28.17 23.68 -26.99
N GLN A 43 -28.93 22.62 -27.27
CA GLN A 43 -29.27 21.56 -26.31
C GLN A 43 -28.24 20.43 -26.37
N ALA A 44 -28.19 19.57 -25.33
CA ALA A 44 -27.15 18.59 -24.96
C ALA A 44 -26.48 17.72 -26.06
N LYS A 45 -26.93 17.73 -27.33
CA LYS A 45 -26.33 17.00 -28.45
C LYS A 45 -26.15 17.78 -29.77
N LYS A 46 -26.61 19.04 -29.91
CA LYS A 46 -26.50 19.80 -31.17
C LYS A 46 -25.77 21.12 -30.96
N SER A 47 -24.76 21.40 -31.77
CA SER A 47 -24.04 22.68 -31.76
C SER A 47 -24.97 23.84 -32.12
N ALA A 48 -24.83 24.98 -31.44
CA ALA A 48 -25.50 26.22 -31.81
C ALA A 48 -25.15 26.63 -33.25
N LYS A 49 -26.15 27.08 -34.01
CA LYS A 49 -26.05 27.49 -35.42
C LYS A 49 -26.93 28.71 -35.68
N ALA A 50 -26.48 29.53 -36.63
CA ALA A 50 -27.25 30.63 -37.19
C ALA A 50 -27.28 30.48 -38.70
N GLU A 51 -28.48 30.50 -39.26
CA GLU A 51 -28.76 30.38 -40.68
C GLU A 51 -29.39 31.69 -41.15
N LEU A 52 -28.83 32.25 -42.23
CA LEU A 52 -29.32 33.48 -42.84
C LEU A 52 -30.31 33.11 -43.96
N LEU A 53 -31.53 33.62 -43.87
CA LEU A 53 -32.57 33.40 -44.86
C LEU A 53 -32.83 34.69 -45.63
N VAL A 54 -33.04 34.55 -46.94
CA VAL A 54 -33.40 35.64 -47.84
C VAL A 54 -34.83 35.41 -48.32
N VAL A 55 -35.70 36.39 -48.08
CA VAL A 55 -37.11 36.36 -48.49
C VAL A 55 -37.36 37.50 -49.47
N ASN A 56 -38.26 37.32 -50.44
CA ASN A 56 -38.69 38.43 -51.30
C ASN A 56 -39.37 39.52 -50.46
N ARG A 57 -38.99 40.78 -50.65
CA ARG A 57 -39.50 41.89 -49.84
C ARG A 57 -40.99 42.10 -50.00
N LEU A 58 -41.52 42.09 -51.22
CA LEU A 58 -42.94 42.33 -51.49
C LEU A 58 -43.80 41.23 -50.86
N GLU A 59 -43.35 39.97 -50.95
CA GLU A 59 -44.05 38.85 -50.32
C GLU A 59 -44.02 38.91 -48.79
N PHE A 60 -42.89 39.32 -48.21
CA PHE A 60 -42.77 39.50 -46.76
C PHE A 60 -43.63 40.65 -46.24
N GLU A 61 -43.65 41.79 -46.93
CA GLU A 61 -44.47 42.95 -46.58
C GLU A 61 -45.97 42.63 -46.72
N ALA A 62 -46.37 41.93 -47.77
CA ALA A 62 -47.74 41.43 -47.93
C ALA A 62 -48.15 40.47 -46.79
N GLY A 63 -47.25 39.58 -46.39
CA GLY A 63 -47.48 38.66 -45.26
C GLY A 63 -47.61 39.38 -43.92
N CYS A 64 -46.84 40.45 -43.70
CA CYS A 64 -47.00 41.29 -42.52
C CYS A 64 -48.34 42.05 -42.51
N LEU A 65 -48.75 42.61 -43.65
CA LEU A 65 -50.02 43.35 -43.78
C LEU A 65 -51.24 42.44 -43.62
N ALA A 66 -51.14 41.19 -44.07
CA ALA A 66 -52.18 40.18 -43.96
C ALA A 66 -52.14 39.40 -42.62
N GLU A 67 -51.32 39.82 -41.66
CA GLU A 67 -51.13 39.15 -40.36
C GLU A 67 -50.71 37.66 -40.46
N MET A 68 -50.15 37.26 -41.59
CA MET A 68 -49.59 35.91 -41.82
C MET A 68 -48.17 35.77 -41.28
N VAL A 69 -47.47 36.89 -41.09
CA VAL A 69 -46.17 36.99 -40.42
C VAL A 69 -46.31 37.98 -39.28
N VAL A 70 -46.24 37.48 -38.05
CA VAL A 70 -46.51 38.27 -36.84
C VAL A 70 -45.30 38.25 -35.90
N PRO A 71 -45.06 39.33 -35.13
CA PRO A 71 -44.12 39.29 -34.03
C PRO A 71 -44.61 38.34 -32.94
N LEU A 72 -43.68 37.65 -32.26
CA LEU A 72 -44.02 36.90 -31.05
C LEU A 72 -44.50 37.85 -29.94
N GLU A 73 -45.50 37.42 -29.18
CA GLU A 73 -46.00 38.15 -28.00
C GLU A 73 -44.89 38.35 -26.95
N ILE A 74 -44.07 37.31 -26.74
CA ILE A 74 -42.92 37.34 -25.83
C ILE A 74 -41.65 37.32 -26.68
N GLN A 75 -40.86 38.39 -26.57
CA GLN A 75 -39.57 38.53 -27.22
C GLN A 75 -38.47 38.09 -26.25
N SER A 76 -37.59 37.18 -26.66
CA SER A 76 -36.42 36.79 -25.88
C SER A 76 -35.23 37.69 -26.15
N GLY A 77 -34.59 38.18 -25.08
CA GLY A 77 -33.38 39.00 -25.11
C GLY A 77 -32.09 38.21 -25.27
N LEU A 78 -32.12 36.88 -25.17
CA LEU A 78 -30.97 35.99 -25.29
C LEU A 78 -31.16 34.94 -26.40
N PRO A 79 -30.08 34.41 -26.99
CA PRO A 79 -30.18 33.33 -27.96
C PRO A 79 -30.67 32.03 -27.34
N PRO A 80 -31.25 31.09 -28.13
CA PRO A 80 -31.93 29.89 -27.62
C PRO A 80 -31.15 29.04 -26.61
N TRP A 81 -29.83 29.02 -26.70
CA TRP A 81 -28.95 28.26 -25.81
C TRP A 81 -28.56 28.99 -24.53
N LEU A 82 -29.02 30.22 -24.33
CA LEU A 82 -28.86 31.03 -23.13
C LEU A 82 -30.20 31.45 -22.51
N ASN A 83 -31.36 31.04 -23.07
CA ASN A 83 -32.68 31.42 -22.55
C ASN A 83 -32.87 31.09 -21.06
N GLU A 84 -32.24 30.01 -20.56
CA GLU A 84 -32.25 29.65 -19.13
C GLU A 84 -31.63 30.74 -18.22
N LEU A 85 -30.91 31.70 -18.79
CA LEU A 85 -30.19 32.76 -18.09
C LEU A 85 -30.81 34.15 -18.31
N GLU A 86 -31.99 34.25 -18.93
CA GLU A 86 -32.60 35.51 -19.40
C GLU A 86 -32.94 36.53 -18.29
N SER A 87 -32.91 36.11 -17.03
CA SER A 87 -33.09 36.98 -15.86
C SER A 87 -31.86 37.09 -14.96
N MET A 88 -30.71 36.58 -15.39
CA MET A 88 -29.46 36.61 -14.63
C MET A 88 -28.52 37.70 -15.16
N ASP A 89 -27.78 38.36 -14.26
CA ASP A 89 -26.67 39.22 -14.65
C ASP A 89 -25.47 38.37 -15.07
N LEU A 90 -25.31 38.18 -16.39
CA LEU A 90 -24.25 37.38 -16.97
C LEU A 90 -22.84 37.90 -16.60
N SER A 91 -22.71 39.19 -16.28
CA SER A 91 -21.44 39.79 -15.86
C SER A 91 -20.95 39.35 -14.49
N GLN A 92 -21.85 38.82 -13.67
CA GLN A 92 -21.50 38.32 -12.34
C GLN A 92 -21.23 36.82 -12.31
N ILE A 93 -21.44 36.09 -13.41
CA ILE A 93 -21.27 34.62 -13.46
C ILE A 93 -19.85 34.20 -13.08
N ASP A 94 -18.83 34.97 -13.46
CA ASP A 94 -17.44 34.68 -13.10
C ASP A 94 -17.18 34.81 -11.58
N ARG A 95 -17.96 35.61 -10.83
CA ARG A 95 -17.80 35.75 -9.36
C ARG A 95 -18.09 34.44 -8.61
N TYR A 96 -18.94 33.59 -9.17
CA TYR A 96 -19.33 32.32 -8.57
C TYR A 96 -18.40 31.16 -8.99
N ARG A 97 -17.33 31.44 -9.73
CA ARG A 97 -16.44 30.43 -10.30
C ARG A 97 -15.19 30.23 -9.43
N PRO A 98 -14.67 28.99 -9.31
CA PRO A 98 -13.40 28.74 -8.63
C PRO A 98 -12.26 29.53 -9.30
N SER A 99 -11.39 30.13 -8.48
CA SER A 99 -10.27 31.02 -8.88
C SER A 99 -9.18 30.37 -9.76
N SER A 100 -9.35 29.12 -10.20
CA SER A 100 -8.37 28.33 -10.96
C SER A 100 -8.58 28.32 -12.47
N SER A 101 -9.51 29.11 -13.01
CA SER A 101 -9.71 29.18 -14.46
C SER A 101 -8.67 30.04 -15.15
N LYS A 102 -8.07 29.51 -16.21
CA LYS A 102 -7.10 30.24 -17.06
C LYS A 102 -7.70 31.47 -17.78
N TYR A 103 -9.00 31.45 -18.07
CA TYR A 103 -9.70 32.56 -18.75
C TYR A 103 -11.06 32.83 -18.10
N SER A 104 -11.43 34.10 -17.97
CA SER A 104 -12.76 34.55 -17.54
C SER A 104 -13.78 34.42 -18.69
N HIS A 105 -15.07 34.38 -18.37
CA HIS A 105 -16.12 34.47 -19.38
C HIS A 105 -16.09 35.84 -20.07
N GLN A 106 -15.78 36.92 -19.34
CA GLN A 106 -15.54 38.26 -19.89
C GLN A 106 -14.48 38.23 -21.02
N GLN A 107 -13.30 37.67 -20.76
CA GLN A 107 -12.23 37.57 -21.78
C GLN A 107 -12.70 36.81 -23.02
N ARG A 108 -13.47 35.73 -22.84
CA ARG A 108 -13.96 34.91 -23.96
C ARG A 108 -14.96 35.64 -24.85
N ILE A 109 -15.85 36.44 -24.27
CA ILE A 109 -16.83 37.21 -25.06
C ILE A 109 -16.17 38.42 -25.72
N GLU A 110 -15.19 39.04 -25.05
CA GLU A 110 -14.36 40.12 -25.60
C GLU A 110 -13.54 39.63 -26.80
N ASP A 111 -12.86 38.49 -26.69
CA ASP A 111 -12.13 37.88 -27.80
C ASP A 111 -13.03 37.61 -29.02
N ARG A 112 -14.24 37.08 -28.78
CA ARG A 112 -15.23 36.84 -29.84
C ARG A 112 -15.70 38.14 -30.48
N TYR A 113 -15.96 39.15 -29.65
CA TYR A 113 -16.38 40.47 -30.11
C TYR A 113 -15.30 41.14 -30.96
N LEU A 114 -14.03 41.10 -30.52
CA LEU A 114 -12.89 41.62 -31.26
C LEU A 114 -12.77 40.99 -32.66
N HIS A 115 -13.05 39.69 -32.80
CA HIS A 115 -13.07 39.04 -34.11
C HIS A 115 -14.18 39.57 -35.03
N ILE A 116 -15.38 39.84 -34.50
CA ILE A 116 -16.52 40.31 -35.30
C ILE A 116 -16.58 41.84 -35.48
N GLN A 117 -15.83 42.60 -34.69
CA GLN A 117 -15.83 44.06 -34.71
C GLN A 117 -15.58 44.66 -36.11
N PRO A 118 -14.58 44.23 -36.90
CA PRO A 118 -14.36 44.78 -38.24
C PRO A 118 -15.55 44.56 -39.19
N ALA A 119 -16.28 43.46 -39.03
CA ALA A 119 -17.50 43.19 -39.79
C ALA A 119 -18.67 44.07 -39.31
N ILE A 120 -18.77 44.33 -38.00
CA ILE A 120 -19.78 45.23 -37.42
C ILE A 120 -19.57 46.68 -37.90
N GLU A 121 -18.33 47.14 -37.99
CA GLU A 121 -17.99 48.48 -38.51
C GLU A 121 -18.40 48.64 -39.99
N ASN A 122 -18.43 47.54 -40.75
CA ASN A 122 -18.83 47.50 -42.16
C ASN A 122 -20.25 46.92 -42.38
N LEU A 123 -21.10 46.94 -41.35
CA LEU A 123 -22.40 46.26 -41.35
C LEU A 123 -23.29 46.63 -42.55
N SER A 124 -23.39 47.92 -42.87
CA SER A 124 -24.24 48.41 -43.97
C SER A 124 -23.82 47.85 -45.32
N SER A 125 -22.51 47.73 -45.55
CA SER A 125 -21.92 47.14 -46.75
C SER A 125 -22.20 45.64 -46.83
N ILE A 126 -22.01 44.91 -45.72
CA ILE A 126 -22.25 43.46 -45.65
C ILE A 126 -23.72 43.13 -45.93
N LEU A 127 -24.68 43.78 -45.27
CA LEU A 127 -26.11 43.50 -45.45
C LEU A 127 -26.64 43.95 -46.83
N SER A 128 -25.96 44.90 -47.47
CA SER A 128 -26.27 45.41 -48.81
C SER A 128 -25.44 44.76 -49.93
N SER A 129 -24.64 43.74 -49.63
CA SER A 129 -23.91 42.97 -50.64
C SER A 129 -24.85 42.04 -51.40
N THR A 130 -24.46 41.56 -52.58
CA THR A 130 -25.28 40.57 -53.31
C THR A 130 -25.45 39.28 -52.52
N ASP A 131 -24.41 38.85 -51.79
CA ASP A 131 -24.40 37.66 -50.94
C ASP A 131 -23.80 37.99 -49.55
N PRO A 132 -24.66 38.39 -48.58
CA PRO A 132 -24.20 38.75 -47.23
C PRO A 132 -23.53 37.60 -46.49
N GLU A 133 -23.90 36.35 -46.78
CA GLU A 133 -23.30 35.20 -46.13
C GLU A 133 -21.85 35.02 -46.57
N LYS A 134 -21.59 35.09 -47.87
CA LYS A 134 -20.24 35.04 -48.43
C LYS A 134 -19.36 36.19 -47.91
N GLU A 135 -19.94 37.38 -47.75
CA GLU A 135 -19.24 38.52 -47.15
C GLU A 135 -18.88 38.28 -45.67
N ILE A 136 -19.80 37.73 -44.87
CA ILE A 136 -19.51 37.33 -43.48
C ILE A 136 -18.38 36.28 -43.44
N HIS A 137 -18.40 35.30 -44.34
CA HIS A 137 -17.34 34.28 -44.44
C HIS A 137 -15.99 34.89 -44.83
N ARG A 138 -15.98 35.91 -45.70
CA ARG A 138 -14.76 36.65 -46.07
C ARG A 138 -14.09 37.27 -44.85
N TYR A 139 -14.86 37.91 -43.96
CA TYR A 139 -14.33 38.48 -42.72
C TYR A 139 -13.78 37.39 -41.79
N ALA A 140 -14.45 36.24 -41.67
CA ALA A 140 -13.96 35.10 -40.88
C ALA A 140 -12.58 34.61 -41.36
N ARG A 141 -12.36 34.55 -42.68
CA ARG A 141 -11.09 34.15 -43.31
C ARG A 141 -9.97 35.15 -43.06
N GLN A 142 -10.30 36.44 -42.99
CA GLN A 142 -9.35 37.55 -42.79
C GLN A 142 -8.90 37.73 -41.34
N CYS A 143 -9.62 37.16 -40.36
CA CYS A 143 -9.19 37.17 -38.97
C CYS A 143 -7.79 36.56 -38.78
N LYS A 144 -7.05 37.05 -37.80
CA LYS A 144 -5.77 36.49 -37.33
C LYS A 144 -5.90 36.07 -35.86
N PRO A 145 -5.92 34.77 -35.53
CA PRO A 145 -5.95 33.62 -36.43
C PRO A 145 -7.27 33.50 -37.20
N THR A 146 -7.23 32.82 -38.35
CA THR A 146 -8.40 32.55 -39.19
C THR A 146 -9.49 31.86 -38.39
N GLN A 147 -10.73 32.34 -38.51
CA GLN A 147 -11.87 31.81 -37.77
C GLN A 147 -12.71 30.87 -38.63
N ASN A 148 -13.37 29.89 -37.99
CA ASN A 148 -14.33 29.03 -38.66
C ASN A 148 -15.57 29.85 -39.10
N GLU A 149 -15.91 29.79 -40.39
CA GLU A 149 -16.98 30.56 -41.02
C GLU A 149 -18.34 30.41 -40.34
N SER A 150 -18.75 29.17 -40.03
CA SER A 150 -20.04 28.90 -39.38
C SER A 150 -20.09 29.47 -37.97
N ARG A 151 -18.98 29.36 -37.22
CA ARG A 151 -18.87 29.90 -35.86
C ARG A 151 -18.82 31.43 -35.86
N TYR A 152 -18.11 32.01 -36.81
CA TYR A 152 -18.04 33.46 -36.99
C TYR A 152 -19.41 34.05 -37.35
N ARG A 153 -20.12 33.43 -38.31
CA ARG A 153 -21.48 33.80 -38.69
C ARG A 153 -22.44 33.71 -37.51
N LEU A 154 -22.33 32.66 -36.69
CA LEU A 154 -23.09 32.54 -35.44
C LEU A 154 -22.84 33.75 -34.53
N TRP A 155 -21.59 34.10 -34.24
CA TRP A 155 -21.27 35.23 -33.37
C TRP A 155 -21.79 36.55 -33.93
N PHE A 156 -21.54 36.82 -35.20
CA PHE A 156 -21.96 38.05 -35.87
C PHE A 156 -23.47 38.22 -35.84
N LEU A 157 -24.23 37.20 -36.25
CA LEU A 157 -25.69 37.28 -36.31
C LEU A 157 -26.31 37.28 -34.90
N THR A 158 -25.76 36.52 -33.94
CA THR A 158 -26.24 36.53 -32.54
C THR A 158 -26.09 37.92 -31.95
N TYR A 159 -24.92 38.55 -32.11
CA TYR A 159 -24.70 39.90 -31.59
C TYR A 159 -25.68 40.92 -32.19
N LEU A 160 -25.97 40.83 -33.49
CA LEU A 160 -26.90 41.76 -34.15
C LEU A 160 -28.36 41.55 -33.75
N CYS A 161 -28.82 40.30 -33.68
CA CYS A 161 -30.22 40.00 -33.39
C CYS A 161 -30.58 40.17 -31.91
N PHE A 162 -29.63 40.03 -30.99
CA PHE A 162 -29.90 40.16 -29.55
C PHE A 162 -29.36 41.47 -28.97
N GLY A 163 -29.76 42.58 -29.60
CA GLY A 163 -29.59 43.92 -29.06
C GLY A 163 -28.15 44.43 -28.96
N ARG A 164 -27.18 43.84 -29.66
CA ARG A 164 -25.75 44.20 -29.59
C ARG A 164 -25.17 44.08 -28.18
N TYR A 165 -25.75 43.19 -27.37
CA TYR A 165 -25.27 42.89 -26.03
C TYR A 165 -24.17 41.83 -26.11
N ILE A 166 -22.93 42.19 -25.72
CA ILE A 166 -21.74 41.33 -25.90
C ILE A 166 -21.87 39.96 -25.21
N TRP A 167 -22.61 39.89 -24.10
CA TRP A 167 -22.82 38.65 -23.35
C TRP A 167 -23.68 37.60 -24.06
N THR A 168 -24.38 37.98 -25.13
CA THR A 168 -25.09 37.03 -26.01
C THR A 168 -24.11 36.10 -26.74
N LEU A 169 -22.82 36.46 -26.80
CA LEU A 169 -21.74 35.65 -27.35
C LEU A 169 -21.25 34.56 -26.40
N LEU A 170 -21.81 34.45 -25.19
CA LEU A 170 -21.45 33.43 -24.22
C LEU A 170 -21.82 32.02 -24.73
N PRO A 171 -20.91 31.03 -24.66
CA PRO A 171 -21.24 29.63 -24.93
C PRO A 171 -22.18 29.03 -23.88
N PRO A 172 -22.90 27.94 -24.20
CA PRO A 172 -23.73 27.19 -23.23
C PRO A 172 -22.86 26.36 -22.26
N PHE A 173 -21.97 27.00 -21.51
CA PHE A 173 -21.11 26.33 -20.53
C PHE A 173 -21.87 25.81 -19.31
N HIS A 174 -23.04 26.38 -19.00
CA HIS A 174 -23.93 25.86 -17.96
C HIS A 174 -24.43 24.44 -18.28
N HIS A 175 -24.38 24.01 -19.55
CA HIS A 175 -24.64 22.64 -19.95
C HIS A 175 -23.40 21.73 -19.97
N SER A 176 -22.21 22.25 -19.66
CA SER A 176 -20.97 21.45 -19.64
C SER A 176 -20.89 20.58 -18.39
N GLY A 177 -20.49 19.32 -18.55
CA GLY A 177 -20.29 18.39 -17.43
C GLY A 177 -21.52 17.60 -17.00
N ILE A 178 -22.68 17.78 -17.65
CA ILE A 178 -23.95 17.07 -17.35
C ILE A 178 -23.97 15.64 -17.94
N TRP A 179 -22.80 15.07 -18.28
CA TRP A 179 -22.76 13.73 -18.85
C TRP A 179 -22.94 12.65 -17.79
N LYS A 180 -24.09 11.96 -17.82
CA LYS A 180 -24.49 10.92 -16.88
C LYS A 180 -23.77 9.60 -17.19
N ARG A 181 -22.59 9.39 -16.61
CA ARG A 181 -21.77 8.17 -16.77
C ARG A 181 -22.48 6.92 -16.26
N GLU A 182 -23.38 7.11 -15.32
CA GLU A 182 -24.21 6.07 -14.69
C GLU A 182 -25.09 5.33 -15.71
N GLN A 183 -25.34 5.93 -16.88
CA GLN A 183 -26.09 5.30 -17.98
C GLN A 183 -25.31 4.21 -18.72
N TYR A 184 -24.02 4.05 -18.45
CA TYR A 184 -23.14 3.11 -19.15
C TYR A 184 -22.26 2.31 -18.16
N PRO A 185 -22.86 1.49 -17.28
CA PRO A 185 -22.16 0.84 -16.17
C PRO A 185 -21.07 -0.13 -16.63
N GLU A 186 -21.24 -0.79 -17.77
CA GLU A 186 -20.29 -1.77 -18.33
C GLU A 186 -19.10 -1.11 -19.04
N LYS A 187 -19.21 0.17 -19.41
CA LYS A 187 -18.17 0.84 -20.19
C LYS A 187 -17.11 1.43 -19.27
N LYS A 188 -15.87 0.99 -19.44
CA LYS A 188 -14.73 1.66 -18.81
C LYS A 188 -14.52 3.04 -19.41
N PHE A 189 -14.36 4.04 -18.54
CA PHE A 189 -14.03 5.41 -18.90
C PHE A 189 -12.62 5.78 -18.47
N GLY A 190 -11.99 6.67 -19.22
CA GLY A 190 -10.62 7.15 -18.98
C GLY A 190 -9.65 6.74 -20.08
N ALA A 191 -8.36 6.99 -19.85
CA ALA A 191 -7.32 6.61 -20.80
C ALA A 191 -7.28 5.07 -20.97
N PRO A 192 -7.07 4.57 -22.20
CA PRO A 192 -6.86 3.15 -22.44
C PRO A 192 -5.60 2.68 -21.70
N ASN A 193 -5.58 1.43 -21.25
CA ASN A 193 -4.36 0.86 -20.68
C ASN A 193 -3.41 0.51 -21.85
N LEU A 194 -2.17 1.00 -21.79
CA LEU A 194 -1.20 0.78 -22.87
C LEU A 194 -0.70 -0.68 -22.91
N ALA A 195 -0.47 -1.29 -21.75
CA ALA A 195 0.06 -2.65 -21.65
C ALA A 195 -0.98 -3.74 -21.95
N TYR A 196 -2.22 -3.54 -21.51
CA TYR A 196 -3.28 -4.56 -21.55
C TYR A 196 -4.42 -4.23 -22.52
N GLY A 197 -4.33 -3.10 -23.22
CA GLY A 197 -5.25 -2.71 -24.28
C GLY A 197 -6.43 -1.82 -23.86
N LYS A 198 -7.13 -1.29 -24.87
CA LYS A 198 -8.19 -0.28 -24.71
C LYS A 198 -9.40 -0.73 -23.88
N ASN A 199 -9.67 -2.04 -23.86
CA ASN A 199 -10.82 -2.63 -23.18
C ASN A 199 -10.45 -3.25 -21.82
N TYR A 200 -9.21 -3.11 -21.35
CA TYR A 200 -8.78 -3.71 -20.10
C TYR A 200 -9.37 -2.99 -18.87
N GLY A 201 -9.99 -3.75 -17.97
CA GLY A 201 -10.59 -3.27 -16.72
C GLY A 201 -12.10 -3.06 -16.82
N ASN A 202 -12.75 -2.94 -15.66
CA ASN A 202 -14.21 -2.92 -15.58
C ASN A 202 -14.78 -1.50 -15.72
N GLY A 203 -16.03 -1.42 -16.16
CA GLY A 203 -16.86 -0.24 -15.98
C GLY A 203 -17.14 0.05 -14.49
N MET A 204 -17.94 1.06 -14.21
CA MET A 204 -18.24 1.47 -12.85
C MET A 204 -19.74 1.55 -12.62
N SER A 205 -20.32 0.41 -12.26
CA SER A 205 -21.72 0.32 -11.84
C SER A 205 -21.95 0.99 -10.47
N LEU A 206 -23.21 1.27 -10.15
CA LEU A 206 -23.59 1.80 -8.84
C LEU A 206 -23.21 0.83 -7.72
N GLU A 207 -23.52 -0.46 -7.90
CA GLU A 207 -23.17 -1.52 -6.96
C GLU A 207 -21.67 -1.58 -6.70
N LEU A 208 -20.85 -1.50 -7.75
CA LEU A 208 -19.39 -1.49 -7.61
C LEU A 208 -18.89 -0.26 -6.84
N ALA A 209 -19.49 0.91 -7.09
CA ALA A 209 -19.15 2.15 -6.41
C ALA A 209 -19.53 2.10 -4.91
N GLU A 210 -20.70 1.55 -4.58
CA GLU A 210 -21.14 1.33 -3.20
C GLU A 210 -20.24 0.33 -2.48
N GLN A 211 -19.85 -0.75 -3.15
CA GLN A 211 -18.91 -1.72 -2.60
C GLN A 211 -17.55 -1.06 -2.32
N CYS A 212 -17.03 -0.22 -3.23
CA CYS A 212 -15.80 0.56 -2.97
C CYS A 212 -15.90 1.40 -1.70
N LEU A 213 -17.02 2.10 -1.51
CA LEU A 213 -17.24 2.94 -0.34
C LEU A 213 -17.34 2.11 0.94
N LYS A 214 -18.10 1.01 0.92
CA LYS A 214 -18.24 0.07 2.05
C LYS A 214 -16.89 -0.52 2.45
N SER A 215 -16.09 -0.94 1.48
CA SER A 215 -14.73 -1.47 1.69
C SER A 215 -13.80 -0.44 2.31
N TYR A 216 -13.90 0.82 1.87
CA TYR A 216 -13.14 1.92 2.46
C TYR A 216 -13.54 2.17 3.91
N LEU A 217 -14.84 2.37 4.19
CA LEU A 217 -15.33 2.68 5.53
C LEU A 217 -15.00 1.58 6.55
N LYS A 218 -14.98 0.31 6.13
CA LYS A 218 -14.59 -0.83 6.97
C LYS A 218 -13.13 -0.78 7.46
N ARG A 219 -12.24 -0.10 6.72
CA ARG A 219 -10.77 -0.14 6.95
C ARG A 219 -10.13 1.23 7.16
N ALA A 220 -10.87 2.31 6.91
CA ALA A 220 -10.36 3.66 7.05
C ALA A 220 -10.13 3.97 8.53
N ALA A 221 -8.86 4.11 8.90
CA ALA A 221 -8.44 4.50 10.24
C ALA A 221 -7.25 5.48 10.15
N PRO A 222 -7.03 6.30 11.19
CA PRO A 222 -5.85 7.16 11.27
C PRO A 222 -4.56 6.36 11.07
N GLY A 223 -3.67 6.83 10.21
CA GLY A 223 -2.40 6.18 9.92
C GLY A 223 -2.42 5.15 8.79
N VAL A 224 -3.60 4.71 8.33
CA VAL A 224 -3.71 3.70 7.26
C VAL A 224 -3.63 4.36 5.88
N LYS A 225 -2.72 3.86 5.03
CA LYS A 225 -2.55 4.38 3.66
C LYS A 225 -3.68 3.89 2.74
N MET A 226 -4.12 4.75 1.81
CA MET A 226 -5.15 4.40 0.81
C MET A 226 -4.77 3.18 -0.04
N SER A 227 -3.49 2.97 -0.31
CA SER A 227 -2.99 1.80 -1.04
C SER A 227 -3.23 0.50 -0.26
N VAL A 228 -3.00 0.52 1.06
CA VAL A 228 -3.25 -0.63 1.94
C VAL A 228 -4.73 -0.95 1.99
N ILE A 229 -5.58 0.07 2.15
CA ILE A 229 -7.05 -0.11 2.11
C ILE A 229 -7.48 -0.76 0.79
N TYR A 230 -6.92 -0.31 -0.34
CA TYR A 230 -7.22 -0.89 -1.64
C TYR A 230 -6.76 -2.35 -1.74
N GLN A 231 -5.52 -2.67 -1.36
CA GLN A 231 -4.99 -4.03 -1.39
C GLN A 231 -5.84 -5.00 -0.56
N GLU A 232 -6.17 -4.60 0.68
CA GLU A 232 -7.04 -5.35 1.58
C GLU A 232 -8.47 -5.51 1.05
N ALA A 233 -9.02 -4.47 0.41
CA ALA A 233 -10.32 -4.55 -0.24
C ALA A 233 -10.31 -5.54 -1.40
N MET A 234 -9.27 -5.54 -2.24
CA MET A 234 -9.11 -6.46 -3.37
C MET A 234 -9.12 -7.92 -2.91
N LEU A 235 -8.37 -8.24 -1.84
CA LEU A 235 -8.27 -9.60 -1.32
C LEU A 235 -9.53 -10.06 -0.59
N HIS A 236 -10.07 -9.25 0.33
CA HIS A 236 -11.10 -9.71 1.25
C HIS A 236 -12.54 -9.41 0.81
N ASP A 237 -12.78 -8.27 0.15
CA ASP A 237 -14.14 -7.86 -0.24
C ASP A 237 -14.44 -8.18 -1.70
N PHE A 238 -13.48 -7.92 -2.60
CA PHE A 238 -13.60 -8.27 -4.01
C PHE A 238 -13.14 -9.70 -4.32
N LYS A 239 -12.51 -10.39 -3.34
CA LYS A 239 -12.05 -11.78 -3.45
C LYS A 239 -11.19 -12.04 -4.69
N CYS A 240 -10.38 -11.05 -5.06
CA CYS A 240 -9.47 -11.16 -6.18
C CYS A 240 -8.31 -12.07 -5.82
N GLN A 241 -7.88 -12.86 -6.79
CA GLN A 241 -6.67 -13.66 -6.74
C GLN A 241 -5.58 -12.98 -7.57
N ILE A 242 -4.33 -13.39 -7.35
CA ILE A 242 -3.15 -12.83 -8.02
C ILE A 242 -2.56 -13.91 -8.91
N PHE A 243 -2.22 -13.56 -10.15
CA PHE A 243 -1.37 -14.38 -11.01
C PHE A 243 -0.19 -13.56 -11.52
N THR A 244 0.89 -14.25 -11.88
CA THR A 244 2.08 -13.65 -12.49
C THR A 244 1.98 -13.79 -14.01
N SER A 245 2.05 -12.67 -14.71
CA SER A 245 2.06 -12.61 -16.18
C SER A 245 3.41 -13.09 -16.75
N SER A 246 3.48 -13.35 -18.05
CA SER A 246 4.70 -13.80 -18.75
C SER A 246 5.88 -12.84 -18.64
N ASN A 247 5.61 -11.55 -18.39
CA ASN A 247 6.61 -10.52 -18.14
C ASN A 247 6.99 -10.37 -16.65
N GLY A 248 6.59 -11.31 -15.79
CA GLY A 248 6.88 -11.28 -14.35
C GLY A 248 6.00 -10.33 -13.52
N MET A 249 5.09 -9.57 -14.14
CA MET A 249 4.22 -8.64 -13.43
C MET A 249 3.03 -9.36 -12.78
N LYS A 250 2.69 -8.97 -11.55
CA LYS A 250 1.54 -9.52 -10.81
C LYS A 250 0.25 -8.76 -11.15
N LEU A 251 -0.83 -9.50 -11.42
CA LEU A 251 -2.13 -8.97 -11.81
C LEU A 251 -3.25 -9.56 -10.95
N TYR A 252 -4.26 -8.74 -10.66
CA TYR A 252 -5.50 -9.19 -10.03
C TYR A 252 -6.44 -9.81 -11.08
N PHE A 253 -7.11 -10.89 -10.69
CA PHE A 253 -8.25 -11.44 -11.41
C PHE A 253 -9.35 -11.88 -10.45
N SER A 254 -10.58 -11.93 -10.95
CA SER A 254 -11.74 -12.38 -10.19
C SER A 254 -12.05 -13.83 -10.55
N PRO A 255 -11.93 -14.80 -9.63
CA PRO A 255 -12.18 -16.22 -9.93
C PRO A 255 -13.65 -16.47 -10.33
N ASN A 256 -14.57 -15.63 -9.86
CA ASN A 256 -16.01 -15.75 -10.13
C ASN A 256 -16.49 -14.82 -11.26
N GLY A 257 -15.56 -14.19 -12.00
CA GLY A 257 -15.90 -13.25 -13.08
C GLY A 257 -16.55 -11.93 -12.62
N LYS A 258 -16.63 -11.67 -11.30
CA LYS A 258 -17.22 -10.43 -10.77
C LYS A 258 -16.35 -9.21 -11.08
N PRO A 259 -16.94 -8.05 -11.39
CA PRO A 259 -16.19 -6.83 -11.66
C PRO A 259 -15.50 -6.32 -10.38
N PHE A 260 -14.34 -5.71 -10.56
CA PHE A 260 -13.55 -5.09 -9.50
C PHE A 260 -12.91 -3.78 -9.98
N PRO A 261 -12.64 -2.81 -9.07
CA PRO A 261 -12.13 -1.51 -9.44
C PRO A 261 -10.61 -1.53 -9.64
N THR A 262 -10.11 -0.72 -10.57
CA THR A 262 -8.70 -0.31 -10.57
C THR A 262 -8.43 0.61 -9.36
N GLY A 263 -7.17 0.72 -8.91
CA GLY A 263 -6.82 1.60 -7.80
C GLY A 263 -7.24 3.07 -8.01
N TRP A 264 -7.17 3.56 -9.24
CA TRP A 264 -7.65 4.90 -9.61
C TRP A 264 -9.17 5.03 -9.51
N GLN A 265 -9.92 4.04 -10.00
CA GLN A 265 -11.37 3.98 -9.88
C GLN A 265 -11.81 3.97 -8.41
N PHE A 266 -11.22 3.11 -7.59
CA PHE A 266 -11.49 3.01 -6.16
C PHE A 266 -11.29 4.37 -5.47
N ARG A 267 -10.10 4.97 -5.65
CA ARG A 267 -9.78 6.29 -5.08
C ARG A 267 -10.71 7.40 -5.59
N TYR A 268 -11.05 7.39 -6.88
CA TYR A 268 -11.93 8.38 -7.49
C TYR A 268 -13.33 8.33 -6.86
N GLN A 269 -13.92 7.14 -6.71
CA GLN A 269 -15.25 6.99 -6.13
C GLN A 269 -15.31 7.47 -4.68
N ILE A 270 -14.33 7.09 -3.86
CA ILE A 270 -14.27 7.53 -2.46
C ILE A 270 -14.14 9.06 -2.40
N LYS A 271 -13.29 9.65 -3.25
CA LYS A 271 -13.14 11.12 -3.34
C LYS A 271 -14.41 11.81 -3.81
N LYS A 272 -15.16 11.22 -4.74
CA LYS A 272 -16.43 11.74 -5.26
C LYS A 272 -17.49 11.82 -4.14
N VAL A 273 -17.58 10.80 -3.30
CA VAL A 273 -18.61 10.70 -2.25
C VAL A 273 -18.22 11.46 -0.98
N LEU A 274 -17.02 11.24 -0.45
CA LEU A 274 -16.61 11.76 0.87
C LEU A 274 -15.92 13.13 0.79
N GLY A 275 -15.43 13.52 -0.38
CA GLY A 275 -14.61 14.70 -0.55
C GLY A 275 -13.16 14.51 -0.08
N LYS A 276 -12.25 15.30 -0.67
CA LYS A 276 -10.79 15.19 -0.40
C LYS A 276 -10.45 15.50 1.06
N GLU A 277 -11.12 16.49 1.64
CA GLU A 277 -10.82 16.97 2.99
C GLU A 277 -11.20 15.95 4.06
N SER A 278 -12.37 15.31 3.92
CA SER A 278 -12.82 14.24 4.83
C SER A 278 -11.84 13.07 4.82
N ILE A 279 -11.45 12.57 3.63
CA ILE A 279 -10.46 11.49 3.49
C ILE A 279 -9.13 11.87 4.13
N GLN A 280 -8.68 13.12 3.95
CA GLN A 280 -7.44 13.58 4.55
C GLN A 280 -7.52 13.61 6.09
N LYS A 281 -8.63 14.09 6.64
CA LYS A 281 -8.88 14.09 8.09
C LYS A 281 -8.95 12.66 8.65
N THR A 282 -9.66 11.75 7.96
CA THR A 282 -9.81 10.34 8.38
C THR A 282 -8.48 9.59 8.38
N LEU A 283 -7.65 9.76 7.35
CA LEU A 283 -6.41 8.99 7.20
C LEU A 283 -5.20 9.65 7.85
N TYR A 284 -5.15 10.99 7.93
CA TYR A 284 -3.95 11.75 8.31
C TYR A 284 -4.17 12.77 9.44
N GLY A 285 -5.38 12.93 9.99
CA GLY A 285 -5.65 13.92 11.04
C GLY A 285 -5.81 15.37 10.55
N LYS A 286 -6.06 16.32 11.46
CA LYS A 286 -6.46 17.71 11.15
C LYS A 286 -5.32 18.67 10.74
N VAL A 287 -4.05 18.28 10.75
CA VAL A 287 -2.95 19.22 10.45
C VAL A 287 -1.97 18.61 9.46
N ARG A 288 -2.22 18.80 8.17
CA ARG A 288 -1.30 18.42 7.09
C ARG A 288 -0.69 19.65 6.44
N HIS A 289 0.34 20.24 7.05
CA HIS A 289 1.13 21.28 6.37
C HIS A 289 2.61 21.37 6.78
N ARG A 290 3.33 20.27 6.96
CA ARG A 290 4.79 20.40 7.22
C ARG A 290 5.65 19.20 6.81
N THR A 291 5.55 18.71 5.57
CA THR A 291 6.49 17.65 5.11
C THR A 291 6.61 17.49 3.58
N ARG A 292 6.31 18.52 2.80
CA ARG A 292 6.34 18.42 1.32
C ARG A 292 7.38 19.30 0.62
N LEU A 293 8.34 19.82 1.38
CA LEU A 293 9.40 20.68 0.90
C LEU A 293 10.74 20.26 1.53
N SER A 294 11.22 19.08 1.16
CA SER A 294 12.67 18.87 1.08
C SER A 294 12.95 18.47 -0.37
N ALA A 295 13.70 19.33 -1.06
CA ALA A 295 14.20 19.00 -2.38
C ALA A 295 15.17 17.82 -2.23
N SER A 296 14.92 16.72 -2.94
CA SER A 296 15.94 15.70 -3.15
C SER A 296 17.08 16.36 -3.91
N LYS A 297 18.31 16.30 -3.36
CA LYS A 297 19.51 16.86 -3.99
C LYS A 297 20.46 15.72 -4.34
N GLY A 298 20.53 15.39 -5.64
CA GLY A 298 21.56 14.56 -6.28
C GLY A 298 21.39 13.04 -6.13
N ARG A 299 21.84 12.28 -7.14
CA ARG A 299 21.80 10.81 -7.21
C ARG A 299 23.20 10.26 -6.86
N PHE A 300 23.27 9.27 -5.96
CA PHE A 300 24.53 8.59 -5.56
C PHE A 300 24.81 7.30 -6.34
N THR A 301 23.93 6.94 -7.29
CA THR A 301 24.13 5.77 -8.16
C THR A 301 25.17 6.00 -9.25
N GLU A 302 25.57 7.25 -9.51
CA GLU A 302 26.47 7.61 -10.63
C GLU A 302 27.91 7.09 -10.43
N GLU A 303 28.29 6.68 -9.22
CA GLU A 303 29.65 6.22 -8.90
C GLU A 303 29.81 4.69 -8.82
N ILE A 304 28.74 3.91 -9.02
CA ILE A 304 28.73 2.46 -8.77
C ILE A 304 28.34 1.70 -10.04
N SER A 305 29.07 0.61 -10.31
CA SER A 305 28.91 -0.20 -11.51
C SER A 305 28.44 -1.63 -11.25
N ASN A 306 28.78 -2.24 -10.12
CA ASN A 306 28.41 -3.63 -9.84
C ASN A 306 27.39 -3.74 -8.71
N LEU A 307 26.54 -4.78 -8.76
CA LEU A 307 25.77 -5.18 -7.59
C LEU A 307 26.73 -5.54 -6.47
N MET A 308 26.36 -5.25 -5.23
CA MET A 308 27.18 -5.58 -4.05
C MET A 308 28.56 -4.92 -4.03
N GLU A 309 28.85 -4.00 -4.94
CA GLU A 309 30.04 -3.14 -4.89
C GLU A 309 30.00 -2.31 -3.60
N ARG A 310 28.82 -1.80 -3.25
CA ARG A 310 28.57 -1.08 -2.00
C ARG A 310 27.21 -1.41 -1.42
N VAL A 311 27.20 -1.78 -0.15
CA VAL A 311 25.98 -1.98 0.64
C VAL A 311 25.94 -0.98 1.79
N GLU A 312 24.79 -0.33 1.95
CA GLU A 312 24.52 0.60 3.04
C GLU A 312 23.57 -0.04 4.05
N ALA A 313 23.89 0.06 5.34
CA ALA A 313 23.06 -0.46 6.42
C ALA A 313 22.47 0.66 7.28
N ASP A 314 21.19 0.54 7.60
CA ASP A 314 20.48 1.45 8.50
C ASP A 314 19.44 0.71 9.33
N GLY A 315 19.17 1.24 10.52
CA GLY A 315 18.25 0.69 11.51
C GLY A 315 16.98 1.54 11.66
N TYR A 316 15.83 0.90 11.77
CA TYR A 316 14.58 1.56 12.16
C TYR A 316 13.85 0.79 13.26
N TYR A 317 12.87 1.42 13.91
CA TYR A 317 12.02 0.77 14.90
C TYR A 317 10.64 0.51 14.32
N THR A 318 10.06 -0.64 14.66
CA THR A 318 8.66 -0.94 14.32
C THR A 318 7.72 0.00 15.09
N SER A 319 6.68 0.49 14.41
CA SER A 319 5.66 1.36 15.00
C SER A 319 4.88 0.67 16.13
N GLU A 320 4.72 -0.66 16.03
CA GLU A 320 4.09 -1.51 17.02
C GLU A 320 5.11 -2.26 17.89
N ARG A 321 4.66 -2.57 19.11
CA ARG A 321 5.39 -3.38 20.10
C ARG A 321 4.84 -4.80 20.11
N PRO A 322 5.67 -5.84 20.05
CA PRO A 322 5.19 -7.23 20.05
C PRO A 322 4.56 -7.60 21.40
N LYS A 323 3.61 -8.55 21.38
CA LYS A 323 3.09 -9.14 22.62
C LYS A 323 4.20 -9.95 23.30
N GLY A 324 4.26 -9.92 24.62
CA GLY A 324 5.17 -10.77 25.39
C GLY A 324 4.60 -12.19 25.57
N TYR A 325 5.43 -13.07 26.14
CA TYR A 325 5.06 -14.47 26.35
C TYR A 325 3.93 -14.63 27.38
N LEU A 326 3.91 -13.78 28.42
CA LEU A 326 2.88 -13.81 29.46
C LEU A 326 1.70 -12.93 29.03
N ASP A 327 0.48 -13.39 29.29
CA ASP A 327 -0.74 -12.65 28.94
C ASP A 327 -0.72 -11.22 29.50
N GLY A 328 -1.09 -10.26 28.64
CA GLY A 328 -1.12 -8.83 28.96
C GLY A 328 0.25 -8.13 28.98
N THR A 329 1.35 -8.84 28.74
CA THR A 329 2.68 -8.21 28.68
C THR A 329 2.99 -7.64 27.29
N THR A 330 3.69 -6.50 27.25
CA THR A 330 4.16 -5.85 26.02
C THR A 330 5.68 -5.83 26.02
N LEU A 331 6.30 -6.31 24.94
CA LEU A 331 7.75 -6.26 24.78
C LEU A 331 8.21 -4.87 24.31
N PRO A 332 9.50 -4.53 24.49
CA PRO A 332 10.08 -3.33 23.87
C PRO A 332 9.91 -3.35 22.34
N SER A 333 9.90 -2.16 21.72
CA SER A 333 9.87 -2.05 20.25
C SER A 333 10.99 -2.87 19.59
N MET A 334 10.67 -3.48 18.45
CA MET A 334 11.64 -4.21 17.65
C MET A 334 12.44 -3.21 16.81
N CYS A 335 13.75 -3.30 16.86
CA CYS A 335 14.65 -2.64 15.92
C CYS A 335 14.91 -3.60 14.76
N VAL A 336 14.78 -3.10 13.54
CA VAL A 336 15.03 -3.79 12.28
C VAL A 336 16.22 -3.11 11.61
N VAL A 337 17.25 -3.87 11.28
CA VAL A 337 18.41 -3.41 10.51
C VAL A 337 18.34 -3.99 9.12
N ILE A 338 18.52 -3.14 8.11
CA ILE A 338 18.43 -3.50 6.70
C ILE A 338 19.75 -3.20 6.01
N GLY A 339 20.25 -4.15 5.22
CA GLY A 339 21.32 -3.91 4.25
C GLY A 339 20.71 -3.63 2.90
N ARG A 340 21.14 -2.56 2.22
CA ARG A 340 20.63 -2.14 0.91
C ARG A 340 21.76 -2.00 -0.10
N ASP A 341 21.63 -2.70 -1.23
CA ASP A 341 22.49 -2.52 -2.39
C ASP A 341 22.24 -1.15 -3.03
N VAL A 342 23.32 -0.39 -3.24
CA VAL A 342 23.21 1.00 -3.70
C VAL A 342 22.88 1.08 -5.19
N LEU A 343 23.25 0.08 -6.03
CA LEU A 343 22.97 0.08 -7.46
C LEU A 343 21.49 -0.22 -7.76
N SER A 344 21.03 -1.43 -7.43
CA SER A 344 19.66 -1.89 -7.67
C SER A 344 18.64 -1.28 -6.70
N GLY A 345 19.10 -0.77 -5.55
CA GLY A 345 18.25 -0.33 -4.46
C GLY A 345 17.62 -1.48 -3.67
N MET A 346 18.02 -2.73 -3.93
CA MET A 346 17.47 -3.93 -3.30
C MET A 346 17.90 -4.05 -1.85
N LYS A 347 16.97 -4.43 -0.98
CA LYS A 347 17.28 -4.81 0.39
C LYS A 347 17.83 -6.23 0.37
N VAL A 348 19.12 -6.39 0.68
CA VAL A 348 19.88 -7.65 0.53
C VAL A 348 19.99 -8.45 1.82
N GLY A 349 19.73 -7.82 2.97
CA GLY A 349 19.76 -8.46 4.29
C GLY A 349 18.84 -7.80 5.30
N ILE A 350 18.44 -8.56 6.31
CA ILE A 350 17.61 -8.09 7.42
C ILE A 350 18.01 -8.76 8.74
N GLY A 351 17.98 -7.99 9.82
CA GLY A 351 18.19 -8.51 11.16
C GLY A 351 17.46 -7.71 12.23
N PHE A 352 17.38 -8.28 13.43
CA PHE A 352 16.47 -7.79 14.47
C PHE A 352 17.11 -7.72 15.87
N SER A 353 16.67 -6.75 16.67
CA SER A 353 16.96 -6.67 18.12
C SER A 353 15.81 -6.03 18.91
N PHE A 354 15.78 -6.21 20.23
CA PHE A 354 14.75 -5.64 21.10
C PHE A 354 15.21 -4.40 21.86
N GLY A 355 14.34 -3.38 21.89
CA GLY A 355 14.41 -2.21 22.76
C GLY A 355 15.53 -1.21 22.44
N ALA A 356 16.55 -1.65 21.73
CA ALA A 356 17.62 -0.83 21.21
C ALA A 356 18.17 -1.46 19.93
N GLU A 357 18.74 -0.62 19.08
CA GLU A 357 19.61 -1.02 17.99
C GLU A 357 20.88 -1.65 18.58
N ARG A 358 21.12 -2.94 18.30
CA ARG A 358 22.23 -3.72 18.87
C ARG A 358 23.02 -4.41 17.77
N ASN A 359 24.28 -4.72 18.08
CA ASN A 359 25.17 -5.52 17.25
C ASN A 359 24.51 -6.83 16.75
N THR A 360 23.68 -7.49 17.57
CA THR A 360 22.94 -8.71 17.19
C THR A 360 22.07 -8.52 15.94
N ALA A 361 21.46 -7.34 15.75
CA ALA A 361 20.66 -7.05 14.57
C ALA A 361 21.53 -6.96 13.30
N TYR A 362 22.69 -6.30 13.40
CA TYR A 362 23.65 -6.22 12.29
C TYR A 362 24.23 -7.59 11.93
N ARG A 363 24.63 -8.40 12.93
CA ARG A 363 25.11 -9.77 12.67
C ARG A 363 24.05 -10.63 12.01
N MET A 364 22.80 -10.53 12.46
CA MET A 364 21.69 -11.24 11.83
C MET A 364 21.43 -10.78 10.38
N MET A 365 21.54 -9.48 10.12
CA MET A 365 21.47 -8.94 8.76
C MET A 365 22.59 -9.48 7.87
N LEU A 366 23.83 -9.52 8.35
CA LEU A 366 24.96 -10.11 7.61
C LEU A 366 24.79 -11.61 7.40
N PHE A 367 24.30 -12.34 8.40
CA PHE A 367 23.93 -13.75 8.26
C PHE A 367 22.87 -13.93 7.16
N SER A 368 21.82 -13.09 7.18
CA SER A 368 20.77 -13.09 6.16
C SER A 368 21.34 -12.86 4.76
N MET A 369 22.30 -11.94 4.61
CA MET A 369 22.98 -11.68 3.33
C MET A 369 23.80 -12.89 2.86
N ALA A 370 24.62 -13.44 3.76
CA ALA A 370 25.61 -14.47 3.46
C ALA A 370 25.01 -15.80 2.97
N VAL A 371 23.83 -16.18 3.47
CA VAL A 371 23.21 -17.48 3.17
C VAL A 371 22.11 -17.41 2.10
N PRO A 372 21.79 -18.54 1.44
CA PRO A 372 20.65 -18.62 0.53
C PRO A 372 19.34 -18.17 1.20
N LYS A 373 18.53 -17.38 0.51
CA LYS A 373 17.29 -16.83 1.08
C LYS A 373 16.22 -17.90 1.34
N SER A 374 16.26 -19.01 0.60
CA SER A 374 15.47 -20.21 0.91
C SER A 374 15.78 -20.74 2.31
N PHE A 375 17.06 -20.87 2.66
CA PHE A 375 17.51 -21.31 3.98
C PHE A 375 17.13 -20.30 5.07
N PHE A 376 17.42 -19.01 4.87
CA PHE A 376 17.09 -17.98 5.86
C PHE A 376 15.58 -17.88 6.14
N CYS A 377 14.74 -17.90 5.09
CA CYS A 377 13.28 -17.86 5.24
C CYS A 377 12.75 -19.10 6.01
N GLN A 378 13.34 -20.28 5.79
CA GLN A 378 12.98 -21.50 6.51
C GLN A 378 13.23 -21.38 8.02
N LEU A 379 14.28 -20.66 8.46
CA LEU A 379 14.57 -20.43 9.88
C LEU A 379 13.45 -19.67 10.62
N PHE A 380 12.59 -18.97 9.87
CA PHE A 380 11.38 -18.31 10.38
C PHE A 380 10.09 -19.00 9.93
N GLY A 381 10.16 -20.15 9.25
CA GLY A 381 8.98 -20.86 8.74
C GLY A 381 8.20 -20.07 7.68
N ILE A 382 8.90 -19.32 6.84
CA ILE A 382 8.34 -18.59 5.70
C ILE A 382 8.50 -19.46 4.44
N ALA A 383 7.40 -19.68 3.71
CA ALA A 383 7.46 -20.32 2.41
C ALA A 383 8.15 -19.40 1.39
N TYR A 384 9.29 -19.83 0.86
CA TYR A 384 10.09 -19.05 -0.09
C TYR A 384 9.72 -19.42 -1.52
N ASN A 385 9.35 -18.42 -2.34
CA ASN A 385 9.24 -18.59 -3.78
C ASN A 385 10.55 -18.15 -4.44
N HIS A 386 11.06 -18.99 -5.35
CA HIS A 386 12.30 -18.72 -6.04
C HIS A 386 12.23 -17.40 -6.83
N GLY A 387 13.27 -16.56 -6.72
CA GLY A 387 13.39 -15.30 -7.43
C GLY A 387 12.72 -14.09 -6.75
N GLU A 388 11.92 -14.25 -5.69
CA GLU A 388 11.31 -13.10 -4.99
C GLU A 388 12.33 -12.33 -4.12
N TRP A 389 13.45 -12.98 -3.76
CA TRP A 389 14.60 -12.37 -3.10
C TRP A 389 15.88 -13.13 -3.49
N PRO A 390 16.54 -12.72 -4.59
CA PRO A 390 17.61 -13.49 -5.23
C PRO A 390 19.02 -13.24 -4.66
N SER A 391 19.22 -12.20 -3.83
CA SER A 391 20.57 -11.87 -3.34
C SER A 391 21.15 -12.96 -2.45
N GLU A 392 22.44 -13.20 -2.62
CA GLU A 392 23.27 -14.07 -1.77
C GLU A 392 24.70 -13.54 -1.75
N GLY A 393 25.39 -13.71 -0.62
CA GLY A 393 26.77 -13.29 -0.45
C GLY A 393 26.93 -11.94 0.25
N LEU A 394 28.19 -11.62 0.56
CA LEU A 394 28.59 -10.41 1.28
C LEU A 394 29.23 -9.40 0.33
N SER A 395 29.08 -8.12 0.64
CA SER A 395 29.76 -7.04 -0.09
C SER A 395 31.18 -6.85 0.43
N GLY A 396 32.12 -6.54 -0.46
CA GLY A 396 33.47 -6.11 -0.11
C GLY A 396 33.53 -4.72 0.53
N HIS A 397 32.56 -3.84 0.26
CA HIS A 397 32.48 -2.50 0.83
C HIS A 397 31.15 -2.27 1.55
N PHE A 398 31.25 -2.16 2.87
CA PHE A 398 30.09 -2.02 3.75
C PHE A 398 30.12 -0.68 4.47
N SER A 399 29.04 0.10 4.34
CA SER A 399 28.90 1.38 5.04
C SER A 399 27.80 1.29 6.11
N ILE A 400 28.16 1.55 7.36
CA ILE A 400 27.26 1.53 8.53
C ILE A 400 27.18 2.94 9.10
N ASP A 401 25.95 3.45 9.34
CA ASP A 401 25.79 4.71 10.07
C ASP A 401 26.09 4.53 11.56
N ARG A 402 26.55 5.59 12.23
CA ARG A 402 26.86 5.62 13.66
C ARG A 402 25.59 5.60 14.51
N GLY A 403 24.84 4.51 14.47
CA GLY A 403 23.82 4.20 15.48
C GLY A 403 24.47 3.77 16.81
N PRO A 404 23.79 3.89 17.96
CA PRO A 404 24.32 3.48 19.26
C PRO A 404 24.66 1.98 19.34
N GLY A 405 24.12 1.17 18.41
CA GLY A 405 24.39 -0.26 18.26
C GLY A 405 25.61 -0.60 17.38
N ALA A 406 26.04 0.30 16.49
CA ALA A 406 27.21 0.15 15.63
C ALA A 406 28.51 0.45 16.40
N ARG A 407 28.78 -0.33 17.45
CA ARG A 407 30.01 -0.17 18.25
C ARG A 407 31.24 -0.48 17.42
N LYS A 408 32.36 0.23 17.69
CA LYS A 408 33.70 0.00 17.12
C LYS A 408 34.10 -1.48 17.10
N ASN A 409 33.73 -2.27 18.12
CA ASN A 409 34.05 -3.69 18.21
C ASN A 409 33.43 -4.56 17.11
N LEU A 410 32.20 -4.26 16.64
CA LEU A 410 31.59 -5.00 15.52
C LEU A 410 32.41 -4.78 14.25
N ILE A 411 32.80 -3.52 14.03
CA ILE A 411 33.58 -3.10 12.89
C ILE A 411 34.99 -3.67 12.99
N GLU A 412 35.64 -3.66 14.16
CA GLU A 412 36.96 -4.27 14.36
C GLU A 412 36.94 -5.79 14.11
N ASP A 413 35.95 -6.52 14.64
CA ASP A 413 35.81 -7.96 14.39
C ASP A 413 35.48 -8.28 12.93
N LEU A 414 34.65 -7.46 12.28
CA LEU A 414 34.33 -7.62 10.86
C LEU A 414 35.50 -7.21 9.96
N VAL A 415 36.21 -6.12 10.26
CA VAL A 415 37.39 -5.61 9.52
C VAL A 415 38.55 -6.60 9.60
N ASN A 416 38.70 -7.29 10.74
CA ASN A 416 39.69 -8.34 10.92
C ASN A 416 39.37 -9.61 10.10
N ARG A 417 38.10 -9.86 9.76
CA ARG A 417 37.64 -11.06 9.04
C ARG A 417 37.28 -10.81 7.56
N PHE A 418 36.88 -9.59 7.22
CA PHE A 418 36.52 -9.09 5.89
C PHE A 418 37.12 -7.69 5.76
N PRO A 419 37.74 -7.31 4.63
CA PRO A 419 38.32 -5.99 4.46
C PRO A 419 37.24 -4.91 4.26
N ILE A 420 36.41 -4.66 5.28
CA ILE A 420 35.38 -3.63 5.29
C ILE A 420 36.08 -2.27 5.37
N ARG A 421 36.06 -1.50 4.29
CA ARG A 421 36.56 -0.12 4.27
C ARG A 421 35.41 0.81 3.96
N ASP A 422 34.92 1.50 4.99
CA ASP A 422 34.69 2.95 5.02
C ASP A 422 33.75 3.35 6.17
N MET A 423 34.24 4.25 7.02
CA MET A 423 33.37 5.10 7.83
C MET A 423 33.02 6.33 7.00
N ALA A 424 31.75 6.59 6.74
CA ALA A 424 31.34 7.88 6.19
C ALA A 424 31.84 9.01 7.13
N PRO A 425 32.51 10.05 6.61
CA PRO A 425 32.97 11.18 7.43
C PRO A 425 31.80 11.83 8.17
N SER A 426 32.03 12.38 9.36
CA SER A 426 31.02 13.01 10.22
C SER A 426 30.25 14.20 9.60
N TRP A 427 30.63 14.63 8.39
CA TRP A 427 30.02 15.71 7.62
C TRP A 427 29.35 15.23 6.31
N SER A 428 29.38 13.93 6.02
CA SER A 428 28.69 13.27 4.90
C SER A 428 27.23 12.99 5.29
N GLY A 429 26.40 14.03 5.33
CA GLY A 429 24.94 13.90 5.54
C GLY A 429 24.19 13.26 4.36
N GLN A 430 24.92 12.72 3.38
CA GLN A 430 24.46 12.47 2.01
C GLN A 430 24.33 10.98 1.68
N SER A 431 25.24 10.13 2.18
CA SER A 431 25.15 8.66 2.13
C SER A 431 23.98 8.06 2.93
N LYS A 432 23.23 8.90 3.66
CA LYS A 432 22.11 8.51 4.54
C LYS A 432 20.77 8.44 3.81
N ALA A 433 20.60 9.26 2.78
CA ALA A 433 19.28 9.50 2.18
C ALA A 433 18.70 8.27 1.45
N THR A 434 19.57 7.41 0.93
CA THR A 434 19.21 6.23 0.14
C THR A 434 18.49 5.19 0.98
N VAL A 435 19.09 4.69 2.06
CA VAL A 435 18.48 3.65 2.91
C VAL A 435 17.31 4.20 3.72
N GLU A 436 17.44 5.40 4.30
CA GLU A 436 16.39 6.04 5.10
C GLU A 436 15.10 6.25 4.29
N SER A 437 15.21 6.60 3.01
CA SER A 437 14.03 6.76 2.14
C SER A 437 13.23 5.48 1.94
N SER A 438 13.84 4.32 2.16
CA SER A 438 13.24 2.99 2.02
C SER A 438 12.59 2.47 3.30
N HIS A 439 12.78 3.16 4.43
CA HIS A 439 12.17 2.79 5.69
C HIS A 439 10.66 3.06 5.67
N PRO A 440 9.87 2.25 6.39
CA PRO A 440 8.47 2.56 6.64
C PRO A 440 8.36 3.95 7.28
N ARG A 441 7.67 4.88 6.61
CA ARG A 441 7.41 6.21 7.17
C ARG A 441 6.19 6.17 8.08
N ASP A 442 6.42 6.42 9.36
CA ASP A 442 5.36 6.61 10.34
C ASP A 442 4.67 7.96 10.14
N ILE A 443 3.36 7.96 10.34
CA ILE A 443 2.58 9.19 10.39
C ILE A 443 2.63 9.67 11.84
N ALA A 444 3.27 10.82 12.07
CA ALA A 444 3.24 11.45 13.39
C ALA A 444 1.78 11.79 13.75
N LEU A 445 1.25 11.14 14.79
CA LEU A 445 -0.08 11.40 15.34
C LEU A 445 0.04 12.48 16.43
N GLU A 446 -0.78 13.53 16.35
CA GLU A 446 -0.84 14.57 17.38
C GLU A 446 -1.68 14.09 18.58
N GLY A 447 -1.23 14.39 19.81
CA GLY A 447 -1.95 14.06 21.05
C GLY A 447 -1.04 13.53 22.16
N MET A 448 -1.65 12.96 23.21
CA MET A 448 -0.91 12.26 24.26
C MET A 448 -0.05 11.12 23.68
N PRO A 449 1.13 10.83 24.25
CA PRO A 449 1.93 9.67 23.85
C PRO A 449 1.09 8.40 23.91
N THR A 450 0.91 7.77 22.75
CA THR A 450 0.24 6.48 22.61
C THR A 450 1.25 5.49 22.04
N PHE A 451 1.10 4.20 22.37
CA PHE A 451 1.88 3.12 21.75
C PHE A 451 0.92 2.11 21.14
N GLN A 452 1.34 1.48 20.04
CA GLN A 452 0.59 0.40 19.41
C GLN A 452 1.09 -0.94 19.96
N GLN A 453 0.22 -1.69 20.63
CA GLN A 453 0.51 -3.06 21.01
C GLN A 453 0.05 -3.99 19.88
N SER A 454 0.96 -4.82 19.41
CA SER A 454 0.68 -5.85 18.40
C SER A 454 0.07 -7.08 19.03
N ILE A 455 -0.76 -7.78 18.26
CA ILE A 455 -1.21 -9.15 18.57
C ILE A 455 -0.17 -10.20 18.18
N LEU A 456 0.90 -9.79 17.49
CA LEU A 456 1.96 -10.66 16.98
C LEU A 456 3.04 -10.88 18.05
N THR A 457 3.52 -12.12 18.15
CA THR A 457 4.75 -12.49 18.85
C THR A 457 5.96 -11.83 18.17
N PRO A 458 7.11 -11.73 18.87
CA PRO A 458 8.43 -11.51 18.29
C PRO A 458 8.66 -12.16 16.93
N VAL A 459 8.47 -13.47 16.83
CA VAL A 459 8.80 -14.21 15.61
C VAL A 459 7.83 -13.85 14.49
N GLU A 460 6.53 -13.74 14.77
CA GLU A 460 5.53 -13.34 13.78
C GLU A 460 5.76 -11.92 13.27
N LEU A 461 6.16 -10.99 14.16
CA LEU A 461 6.51 -9.64 13.78
C LEU A 461 7.76 -9.62 12.87
N ALA A 462 8.78 -10.41 13.20
CA ALA A 462 9.94 -10.59 12.33
C ALA A 462 9.57 -11.20 10.97
N LYS A 463 8.66 -12.20 10.93
CA LYS A 463 8.14 -12.77 9.67
C LYS A 463 7.48 -11.70 8.81
N ARG A 464 6.67 -10.83 9.41
CA ARG A 464 6.03 -9.71 8.71
C ARG A 464 7.05 -8.75 8.11
N GLU A 465 8.09 -8.39 8.85
CA GLU A 465 9.15 -7.48 8.34
C GLU A 465 9.98 -8.13 7.22
N ILE A 466 10.24 -9.44 7.27
CA ILE A 466 10.87 -10.18 6.17
C ILE A 466 9.97 -10.13 4.92
N LEU A 467 8.67 -10.39 5.06
CA LEU A 467 7.72 -10.31 3.95
C LEU A 467 7.57 -8.88 3.42
N ALA A 468 7.62 -7.86 4.28
CA ALA A 468 7.59 -6.45 3.89
C ALA A 468 8.85 -6.05 3.10
N LEU A 469 10.02 -6.60 3.46
CA LEU A 469 11.26 -6.45 2.70
C LEU A 469 11.11 -7.07 1.31
N ILE A 470 10.64 -8.32 1.22
CA ILE A 470 10.41 -9.01 -0.05
C ILE A 470 9.42 -8.21 -0.91
N GLN A 471 8.33 -7.72 -0.31
CA GLN A 471 7.36 -6.86 -0.98
C GLN A 471 8.02 -5.60 -1.54
N TYR A 472 8.84 -4.90 -0.74
CA TYR A 472 9.57 -3.72 -1.19
C TYR A 472 10.44 -4.04 -2.42
N ASN A 473 11.23 -5.12 -2.35
CA ASN A 473 12.11 -5.55 -3.42
C ASN A 473 11.38 -5.85 -4.74
N ASN A 474 10.10 -6.24 -4.67
CA ASN A 474 9.28 -6.55 -5.84
C ASN A 474 8.40 -5.38 -6.33
N THR A 475 8.23 -4.31 -5.54
CA THR A 475 7.21 -3.28 -5.83
C THR A 475 7.72 -1.84 -5.77
N ALA A 476 8.89 -1.59 -5.18
CA ALA A 476 9.46 -0.26 -5.14
C ALA A 476 9.83 0.19 -6.56
N ASP A 477 9.49 1.42 -6.90
CA ASP A 477 9.75 1.99 -8.22
C ASP A 477 11.22 2.40 -8.32
N MET A 478 11.93 1.80 -9.26
CA MET A 478 13.34 2.08 -9.57
C MET A 478 13.53 2.67 -10.97
N GLU A 479 12.47 3.20 -11.59
CA GLU A 479 12.53 3.82 -12.93
C GLU A 479 13.62 4.90 -13.01
N ASP A 480 13.78 5.69 -11.94
CA ASP A 480 14.81 6.73 -11.84
C ASP A 480 16.27 6.20 -11.91
N ARG A 481 16.47 4.89 -11.81
CA ARG A 481 17.77 4.19 -11.86
C ARG A 481 17.99 3.43 -13.17
N ILE A 482 17.02 3.46 -14.08
CA ILE A 482 17.13 2.85 -15.39
C ILE A 482 17.66 3.91 -16.35
N ASP A 483 18.87 3.67 -16.87
CA ASP A 483 19.41 4.46 -17.96
C ASP A 483 18.67 4.13 -19.27
N PRO A 484 18.58 5.09 -20.22
CA PRO A 484 17.86 4.91 -21.48
C PRO A 484 18.63 4.03 -22.47
N GLU A 485 18.99 2.83 -22.03
CA GLU A 485 19.67 1.79 -22.79
C GLU A 485 18.65 0.77 -23.31
N SER A 486 18.89 0.23 -24.51
CA SER A 486 17.97 -0.73 -25.15
C SER A 486 17.72 -1.97 -24.29
N ASP A 487 18.75 -2.43 -23.60
CA ASP A 487 18.73 -3.70 -22.87
C ASP A 487 17.99 -3.58 -21.54
N LEU A 488 17.93 -2.37 -20.98
CA LEU A 488 17.17 -2.04 -19.76
C LEU A 488 15.69 -1.72 -20.03
N ALA A 489 15.32 -1.38 -21.27
CA ALA A 489 13.96 -0.94 -21.62
C ALA A 489 12.85 -1.94 -21.29
N MET A 490 13.19 -3.24 -21.21
CA MET A 490 12.25 -4.33 -20.90
C MET A 490 12.43 -4.89 -19.48
N VAL A 491 13.34 -4.32 -18.69
CA VAL A 491 13.57 -4.72 -17.30
C VAL A 491 12.48 -4.11 -16.43
N THR A 492 11.88 -4.92 -15.56
CA THR A 492 10.89 -4.44 -14.60
C THR A 492 11.54 -3.39 -13.68
N PRO A 493 10.96 -2.18 -13.52
CA PRO A 493 11.54 -1.08 -12.73
C PRO A 493 11.35 -1.32 -11.23
N SER A 494 11.91 -2.42 -10.75
CA SER A 494 11.90 -2.88 -9.37
C SER A 494 13.31 -3.29 -8.95
N PRO A 495 13.63 -3.28 -7.64
CA PRO A 495 14.94 -3.73 -7.19
C PRO A 495 15.32 -5.13 -7.65
N VAL A 496 14.39 -6.09 -7.60
CA VAL A 496 14.61 -7.46 -8.11
C VAL A 496 14.82 -7.47 -9.62
N GLY A 497 14.09 -6.65 -10.37
CA GLY A 497 14.26 -6.55 -11.82
C GLY A 497 15.66 -6.08 -12.21
N LEU A 498 16.14 -4.99 -11.58
CA LEU A 498 17.49 -4.48 -11.77
C LEU A 498 18.55 -5.49 -11.30
N TRP A 499 18.35 -6.10 -10.13
CA TRP A 499 19.25 -7.13 -9.62
C TRP A 499 19.41 -8.28 -10.63
N ASN A 500 18.30 -8.88 -11.06
CA ASN A 500 18.33 -10.00 -12.00
C ASN A 500 18.99 -9.65 -13.34
N TYR A 501 18.82 -8.40 -13.80
CA TYR A 501 19.49 -7.93 -15.01
C TYR A 501 21.02 -7.88 -14.84
N TYR A 502 21.50 -7.17 -13.81
CA TYR A 502 22.94 -6.99 -13.58
C TYR A 502 23.64 -8.30 -13.20
N ASP A 503 22.97 -9.15 -12.41
CA ASP A 503 23.47 -10.47 -12.03
C ASP A 503 23.63 -11.39 -13.25
N LYS A 504 22.65 -11.38 -14.17
CA LYS A 504 22.69 -12.16 -15.42
C LYS A 504 23.89 -11.80 -16.32
N ILE A 505 24.36 -10.55 -16.26
CA ILE A 505 25.52 -10.09 -17.02
C ILE A 505 26.82 -10.06 -16.18
N PHE A 506 26.82 -10.74 -15.03
CA PHE A 506 27.97 -10.89 -14.14
C PHE A 506 28.51 -9.57 -13.56
N ARG A 507 27.67 -8.54 -13.45
CA ARG A 507 27.99 -7.29 -12.72
C ARG A 507 27.59 -7.44 -11.25
N ASN A 508 28.30 -8.32 -10.54
CA ASN A 508 28.02 -8.65 -9.15
C ASN A 508 29.30 -8.97 -8.38
N ASP A 509 29.60 -8.19 -7.35
CA ASP A 509 30.79 -8.30 -6.48
C ASP A 509 30.52 -9.10 -5.19
N ALA A 510 29.39 -9.82 -5.12
CA ALA A 510 29.03 -10.63 -3.98
C ALA A 510 30.08 -11.74 -3.71
N GLN A 511 30.54 -11.81 -2.45
CA GLN A 511 31.43 -12.85 -1.97
C GLN A 511 30.61 -13.97 -1.31
N SER A 512 30.71 -15.18 -1.83
CA SER A 512 30.04 -16.36 -1.27
C SER A 512 30.62 -16.76 0.08
N MET A 513 29.79 -17.27 0.97
CA MET A 513 30.18 -17.84 2.26
C MET A 513 29.44 -19.15 2.51
N SER A 514 30.12 -20.16 3.07
CA SER A 514 29.44 -21.39 3.46
C SER A 514 28.43 -21.14 4.59
N ILE A 515 27.34 -21.91 4.65
CA ILE A 515 26.35 -21.78 5.74
C ILE A 515 27.03 -21.99 7.10
N ASP A 516 27.93 -22.96 7.19
CA ASP A 516 28.62 -23.28 8.45
C ASP A 516 29.49 -22.10 8.93
N ASP A 517 30.22 -21.45 8.02
CA ASP A 517 31.04 -20.28 8.36
C ASP A 517 30.16 -19.06 8.70
N ALA A 518 29.04 -18.90 8.01
CA ALA A 518 28.06 -17.86 8.33
C ALA A 518 27.47 -18.07 9.73
N VAL A 519 27.16 -19.31 10.11
CA VAL A 519 26.71 -19.65 11.47
C VAL A 519 27.78 -19.30 12.50
N ARG A 520 29.01 -19.80 12.32
CA ARG A 520 30.12 -19.54 13.27
C ARG A 520 30.44 -18.05 13.42
N THR A 521 30.31 -17.29 12.34
CA THR A 521 30.67 -15.87 12.31
C THR A 521 29.58 -14.99 12.89
N PHE A 522 28.32 -15.21 12.48
CA PHE A 522 27.26 -14.23 12.71
C PHE A 522 26.23 -14.64 13.77
N LEU A 523 26.02 -15.93 14.03
CA LEU A 523 25.04 -16.36 15.03
C LEU A 523 25.59 -16.23 16.47
N THR A 524 24.70 -16.13 17.45
CA THR A 524 25.08 -15.88 18.84
C THR A 524 25.58 -17.17 19.48
N ALA A 525 26.85 -17.16 19.88
CA ALA A 525 27.44 -18.25 20.66
C ALA A 525 26.74 -18.33 22.04
N THR A 526 26.21 -19.48 22.37
CA THR A 526 25.42 -19.73 23.59
C THR A 526 25.79 -21.07 24.20
N GLU A 527 25.77 -21.14 25.53
CA GLU A 527 26.02 -22.37 26.26
C GLU A 527 24.74 -23.22 26.35
N PHE A 528 24.87 -24.51 26.06
CA PHE A 528 23.83 -25.51 26.15
C PHE A 528 24.19 -26.57 27.19
N THR A 529 23.17 -27.14 27.83
CA THR A 529 23.31 -28.29 28.73
C THR A 529 23.00 -29.58 27.99
N LEU A 530 23.97 -30.50 27.92
CA LEU A 530 23.76 -31.84 27.38
C LEU A 530 23.08 -32.73 28.42
N ARG A 531 22.02 -33.42 28.00
CA ARG A 531 21.30 -34.43 28.79
C ARG A 531 21.11 -35.70 27.96
N GLU A 532 20.70 -36.78 28.62
CA GLU A 532 20.47 -38.09 28.00
C GLU A 532 19.42 -38.05 26.87
N ASP A 533 18.49 -37.11 26.92
CA ASP A 533 17.38 -37.00 25.97
C ASP A 533 17.53 -35.85 24.97
N GLY A 534 18.63 -35.09 25.01
CA GLY A 534 18.87 -34.00 24.06
C GLY A 534 19.74 -32.87 24.61
N LEU A 535 19.87 -31.83 23.77
CA LEU A 535 20.58 -30.61 24.11
C LEU A 535 19.61 -29.54 24.62
N TYR A 536 19.93 -28.85 25.70
CA TYR A 536 19.03 -27.89 26.34
C TYR A 536 19.56 -26.47 26.31
N LEU A 537 18.73 -25.54 25.82
CA LEU A 537 18.86 -24.10 26.07
C LEU A 537 17.78 -23.73 27.08
N GLY A 538 18.18 -23.58 28.35
CA GLY A 538 17.22 -23.33 29.40
C GLY A 538 16.20 -24.48 29.53
N ALA A 539 14.92 -24.17 29.42
CA ALA A 539 13.87 -25.19 29.37
C ALA A 539 13.63 -25.84 28.00
N ARG A 540 14.24 -25.34 26.95
CA ARG A 540 14.00 -25.78 25.58
C ARG A 540 14.93 -26.94 25.20
N ARG A 541 14.36 -28.04 24.69
CA ARG A 541 15.11 -29.22 24.24
C ARG A 541 15.30 -29.19 22.73
N TYR A 542 16.47 -29.61 22.27
CA TYR A 542 16.86 -29.73 20.87
C TYR A 542 17.40 -31.13 20.60
N THR A 543 17.14 -31.64 19.40
CA THR A 543 17.69 -32.91 18.93
C THR A 543 17.85 -32.90 17.42
N SER A 544 18.64 -33.84 16.91
CA SER A 544 18.65 -34.23 15.51
C SER A 544 18.86 -35.74 15.42
N ILE A 545 18.40 -36.34 14.32
CA ILE A 545 18.59 -37.77 14.05
C ILE A 545 20.09 -38.06 13.97
N GLU A 546 20.82 -37.24 13.22
CA GLU A 546 22.26 -37.37 12.98
C GLU A 546 23.09 -37.36 14.28
N LEU A 547 22.77 -36.46 15.22
CA LEU A 547 23.46 -36.39 16.51
C LEU A 547 23.07 -37.52 17.46
N SER A 548 21.84 -38.02 17.36
CA SER A 548 21.37 -39.17 18.12
C SER A 548 22.10 -40.43 17.68
N ASP A 549 22.26 -40.62 16.37
CA ASP A 549 22.94 -41.77 15.76
C ASP A 549 24.44 -41.81 16.09
N LEU A 550 25.06 -40.64 16.29
CA LEU A 550 26.44 -40.52 16.77
C LEU A 550 26.63 -40.93 18.23
N GLY A 551 25.54 -41.24 18.95
CA GLY A 551 25.57 -41.64 20.35
C GLY A 551 26.01 -40.52 21.30
N LEU A 552 25.92 -39.25 20.89
CA LEU A 552 26.35 -38.12 21.70
C LEU A 552 25.61 -38.07 23.05
N PHE A 553 24.32 -38.38 23.05
CA PHE A 553 23.48 -38.37 24.25
C PHE A 553 23.72 -39.61 25.15
N ASN A 554 24.33 -40.67 24.63
CA ASN A 554 24.68 -41.85 25.43
C ASN A 554 25.94 -41.60 26.28
N ARG A 555 26.78 -40.63 25.90
CA ARG A 555 28.02 -40.27 26.60
C ARG A 555 27.79 -39.50 27.91
N SER A 556 26.61 -38.90 28.12
CA SER A 556 26.28 -38.26 29.40
C SER A 556 26.04 -39.28 30.53
N GLY A 557 25.80 -40.56 30.19
CA GLY A 557 25.57 -41.63 31.17
C GLY A 557 26.80 -42.02 31.98
N GLU A 558 28.03 -41.74 31.53
CA GLU A 558 29.25 -42.12 32.29
C GLU A 558 29.55 -41.20 33.48
N PHE A 559 28.94 -40.02 33.54
CA PHE A 559 29.16 -39.01 34.59
C PHE A 559 27.84 -38.62 35.25
N HIS A 560 27.27 -39.50 36.08
CA HIS A 560 25.95 -39.36 36.72
C HIS A 560 25.71 -38.08 37.56
N HIS A 561 26.68 -37.16 37.68
CA HIS A 561 26.57 -35.96 38.52
C HIS A 561 27.16 -34.66 37.94
N VAL A 562 27.60 -34.62 36.68
CA VAL A 562 28.15 -33.38 36.07
C VAL A 562 27.36 -33.01 34.82
N GLU A 563 26.64 -31.87 34.87
CA GLU A 563 26.01 -31.28 33.68
C GLU A 563 27.09 -30.93 32.64
N THR A 564 27.17 -31.70 31.56
CA THR A 564 28.11 -31.41 30.47
C THR A 564 27.62 -30.19 29.69
N LYS A 565 28.45 -29.16 29.61
CA LYS A 565 28.15 -27.91 28.89
C LYS A 565 28.81 -27.92 27.52
N LEU A 566 28.06 -27.52 26.50
CA LEU A 566 28.54 -27.40 25.12
C LEU A 566 28.29 -25.98 24.61
N ILE A 567 29.23 -25.45 23.83
CA ILE A 567 29.03 -24.18 23.13
C ILE A 567 28.38 -24.48 21.78
N GLY A 568 27.29 -23.78 21.50
CA GLY A 568 26.61 -23.81 20.21
C GLY A 568 26.24 -22.40 19.75
N TYR A 569 25.45 -22.32 18.69
CA TYR A 569 25.03 -21.06 18.08
C TYR A 569 23.51 -21.04 17.94
N ILE A 570 22.92 -19.84 18.07
CA ILE A 570 21.49 -19.62 17.89
C ILE A 570 21.21 -18.34 17.11
N LEU A 571 20.02 -18.28 16.53
CA LEU A 571 19.43 -17.06 16.00
C LEU A 571 18.51 -16.44 17.07
N ASP A 572 18.96 -15.38 17.75
CA ASP A 572 18.29 -14.82 18.94
C ASP A 572 16.80 -14.51 18.75
N MET A 573 16.44 -14.04 17.56
CA MET A 573 15.05 -13.69 17.24
C MET A 573 14.17 -14.92 17.05
N CYS A 574 14.74 -16.06 16.65
CA CYS A 574 14.01 -17.32 16.48
C CYS A 574 14.87 -18.53 16.86
N ILE A 575 14.69 -19.01 18.09
CA ILE A 575 15.41 -20.17 18.64
C ILE A 575 14.71 -21.51 18.25
N ARG A 576 14.11 -21.57 17.06
CA ARG A 576 13.55 -22.82 16.51
C ARG A 576 14.66 -23.83 16.22
N HIS A 577 15.79 -23.32 15.73
CA HIS A 577 16.97 -24.10 15.37
C HIS A 577 18.16 -23.68 16.24
N ALA A 578 19.01 -24.64 16.54
CA ALA A 578 20.30 -24.44 17.20
C ALA A 578 21.39 -25.16 16.41
N TRP A 579 22.63 -24.69 16.52
CA TRP A 579 23.77 -25.36 15.91
C TRP A 579 24.79 -25.73 16.97
N VAL A 580 25.37 -26.92 16.89
CA VAL A 580 26.42 -27.36 17.81
C VAL A 580 27.57 -27.98 17.02
N GLU A 581 28.79 -27.74 17.49
CA GLU A 581 29.99 -28.28 16.87
C GLU A 581 30.42 -29.55 17.60
N VAL A 582 30.48 -30.66 16.86
CA VAL A 582 30.88 -31.98 17.37
C VAL A 582 31.83 -32.59 16.37
N ASN A 583 33.04 -32.97 16.83
CA ASN A 583 34.09 -33.53 15.97
C ASN A 583 34.40 -32.64 14.74
N ASN A 584 34.49 -31.31 14.93
CA ASN A 584 34.72 -30.31 13.88
C ASN A 584 33.67 -30.26 12.76
N LYS A 585 32.49 -30.84 12.98
CA LYS A 585 31.33 -30.71 12.08
C LYS A 585 30.21 -29.98 12.81
N LEU A 586 29.60 -29.03 12.11
CA LEU A 586 28.45 -28.29 12.60
C LEU A 586 27.17 -29.10 12.30
N TYR A 587 26.32 -29.24 13.30
CA TYR A 587 25.03 -29.93 13.18
C TYR A 587 23.91 -28.95 13.49
N MET A 588 22.89 -28.91 12.65
CA MET A 588 21.65 -28.18 12.92
C MET A 588 20.68 -29.07 13.70
N LEU A 589 20.14 -28.55 14.80
CA LEU A 589 19.18 -29.23 15.66
C LEU A 589 17.86 -28.49 15.64
N GLU A 590 16.78 -29.26 15.77
CA GLU A 590 15.43 -28.71 15.86
C GLU A 590 14.93 -28.72 17.30
N ALA A 591 14.21 -27.66 17.65
CA ALA A 591 13.49 -27.58 18.90
C ALA A 591 12.36 -28.61 18.99
N MET A 592 12.27 -29.28 20.14
CA MET A 592 11.25 -30.29 20.40
C MET A 592 10.17 -29.78 21.35
N LEU A 593 8.92 -30.17 21.09
CA LEU A 593 7.84 -30.01 22.04
C LEU A 593 8.08 -30.91 23.27
N ARG A 594 7.75 -30.40 24.46
CA ARG A 594 7.84 -31.18 25.72
C ARG A 594 6.70 -32.18 25.86
N ILE A 595 5.53 -31.84 25.35
CA ILE A 595 4.31 -32.65 25.32
C ILE A 595 3.69 -32.49 23.94
N ARG A 596 2.88 -33.45 23.48
CA ARG A 596 2.10 -33.23 22.25
C ARG A 596 1.25 -31.98 22.43
N GLY A 597 1.43 -31.02 21.55
CA GLY A 597 0.84 -29.69 21.68
C GLY A 597 1.00 -28.92 20.38
N ASP A 598 0.74 -27.63 20.46
CA ASP A 598 0.76 -26.73 19.31
C ASP A 598 2.19 -26.44 18.84
N GLU A 599 2.44 -26.68 17.55
CA GLU A 599 3.72 -26.36 16.90
C GLU A 599 4.01 -24.86 16.88
N GLU A 600 2.99 -23.99 17.02
CA GLU A 600 3.20 -22.54 17.13
C GLU A 600 4.12 -22.17 18.31
N THR A 601 4.07 -22.94 19.41
CA THR A 601 4.96 -22.76 20.57
C THR A 601 6.43 -23.02 20.25
N LEU A 602 6.72 -23.60 19.08
CA LEU A 602 8.08 -23.82 18.63
C LEU A 602 8.73 -22.54 18.10
N TRP A 603 7.94 -21.56 17.68
CA TRP A 603 8.41 -20.26 17.20
C TRP A 603 8.54 -19.31 18.38
N MET A 604 9.74 -19.23 18.95
CA MET A 604 10.03 -18.43 20.14
C MET A 604 11.35 -17.67 19.97
N SER A 605 11.44 -16.47 20.52
CA SER A 605 12.69 -15.71 20.65
C SER A 605 13.40 -16.01 21.97
N LEU A 606 14.71 -15.74 22.04
CA LEU A 606 15.48 -15.89 23.28
C LEU A 606 14.93 -15.03 24.43
N SER A 607 14.38 -13.85 24.10
CA SER A 607 13.76 -12.94 25.07
C SER A 607 12.50 -13.56 25.71
N GLU A 608 11.68 -14.24 24.92
CA GLU A 608 10.48 -14.93 25.42
C GLU A 608 10.85 -16.12 26.31
N LEU A 609 11.86 -16.89 25.92
CA LEU A 609 12.37 -17.99 26.76
C LEU A 609 12.85 -17.47 28.12
N SER A 610 13.56 -16.34 28.13
CA SER A 610 14.03 -15.70 29.36
C SER A 610 12.87 -15.24 30.27
N GLN A 611 11.82 -14.65 29.70
CA GLN A 611 10.60 -14.28 30.45
C GLN A 611 9.90 -15.51 31.05
N TRP A 612 9.79 -16.60 30.26
CA TRP A 612 9.22 -17.85 30.74
C TRP A 612 10.00 -18.42 31.92
N GLU A 613 11.34 -18.41 31.84
CA GLU A 613 12.19 -18.93 32.91
C GLU A 613 12.08 -18.11 34.18
N GLU A 614 12.03 -16.78 34.07
CA GLU A 614 11.85 -15.90 35.22
C GLU A 614 10.50 -16.17 35.90
N ALA A 615 9.41 -16.28 35.13
CA ALA A 615 8.10 -16.63 35.66
C ALA A 615 8.09 -18.01 36.34
N ARG A 616 8.74 -19.02 35.73
CA ARG A 616 8.84 -20.36 36.31
C ARG A 616 9.71 -20.42 37.55
N LYS A 617 10.79 -19.63 37.63
CA LYS A 617 11.61 -19.53 38.85
C LYS A 617 10.78 -19.01 40.02
N ARG A 618 9.94 -17.99 39.79
CA ARG A 618 9.02 -17.46 40.81
C ARG A 618 8.01 -18.52 41.28
N ILE A 619 7.34 -19.20 40.34
CA ILE A 619 6.35 -20.26 40.67
C ILE A 619 7.03 -21.44 41.38
N LYS A 620 8.20 -21.89 40.92
CA LYS A 620 8.92 -23.03 41.52
C LYS A 620 9.36 -22.72 42.96
N SER A 621 9.74 -21.46 43.24
CA SER A 621 10.03 -21.01 44.60
C SER A 621 8.81 -21.13 45.51
N ALA A 622 7.66 -20.60 45.08
CA ALA A 622 6.40 -20.70 45.82
C ALA A 622 5.93 -22.16 45.97
N TYR A 623 6.11 -22.99 44.94
CA TYR A 623 5.70 -24.38 44.95
C TYR A 623 6.48 -25.21 45.98
N ARG A 624 7.77 -24.93 46.22
CA ARG A 624 8.54 -25.62 47.28
C ARG A 624 7.91 -25.41 48.66
N ILE A 625 7.54 -24.16 48.97
CA ILE A 625 6.86 -23.82 50.23
C ILE A 625 5.50 -24.55 50.30
N HIS A 626 4.75 -24.56 49.19
CA HIS A 626 3.49 -25.28 49.11
C HIS A 626 3.65 -26.80 49.30
N GLN A 627 4.70 -27.42 48.75
CA GLN A 627 4.97 -28.85 48.91
C GLN A 627 5.22 -29.21 50.38
N ASP A 628 6.00 -28.41 51.10
CA ASP A 628 6.27 -28.61 52.52
C ASP A 628 5.01 -28.42 53.37
N ALA A 629 4.23 -27.37 53.09
CA ALA A 629 2.97 -27.09 53.77
C ALA A 629 1.92 -28.18 53.50
N SER A 630 1.76 -28.61 52.25
CA SER A 630 0.81 -29.66 51.87
C SER A 630 1.20 -31.01 52.48
N SER A 631 2.49 -31.36 52.46
CA SER A 631 2.98 -32.58 53.13
C SER A 631 2.70 -32.55 54.63
N SER A 632 2.85 -31.39 55.27
CA SER A 632 2.55 -31.20 56.69
C SER A 632 1.05 -31.27 56.97
N GLU A 633 0.21 -30.68 56.13
CA GLU A 633 -1.25 -30.75 56.20
C GLU A 633 -1.74 -32.20 56.15
N PHE A 634 -1.26 -33.00 55.19
CA PHE A 634 -1.64 -34.42 55.10
C PHE A 634 -1.16 -35.24 56.29
N ARG A 635 0.05 -34.95 56.82
CA ARG A 635 0.56 -35.58 58.05
C ARG A 635 -0.31 -35.21 59.26
N GLN A 636 -0.75 -33.96 59.36
CA GLN A 636 -1.63 -33.48 60.42
C GLN A 636 -3.01 -34.15 60.33
N ARG A 637 -3.64 -34.17 59.16
CA ARG A 637 -4.93 -34.84 58.94
C ARG A 637 -4.88 -36.33 59.33
N PHE A 638 -3.82 -37.04 58.95
CA PHE A 638 -3.64 -38.45 59.36
C PHE A 638 -3.54 -38.61 60.88
N TYR A 639 -2.85 -37.69 61.56
CA TYR A 639 -2.75 -37.71 63.02
C TYR A 639 -4.11 -37.44 63.68
N GLU A 640 -4.87 -36.47 63.17
CA GLU A 640 -6.22 -36.17 63.64
C GLU A 640 -7.18 -37.36 63.46
N ASP A 641 -7.10 -38.07 62.33
CA ASP A 641 -7.96 -39.23 62.03
C ASP A 641 -7.58 -40.50 62.81
N THR A 642 -6.28 -40.75 63.04
CA THR A 642 -5.79 -42.03 63.59
C THR A 642 -5.22 -41.96 65.01
N GLY A 643 -4.96 -40.75 65.52
CA GLY A 643 -4.23 -40.50 66.76
C GLY A 643 -2.76 -40.92 66.72
N LYS A 644 -2.22 -41.28 65.54
CA LYS A 644 -0.86 -41.82 65.36
C LYS A 644 -0.05 -40.97 64.39
N SER A 645 1.26 -40.90 64.60
CA SER A 645 2.17 -40.22 63.66
C SER A 645 2.28 -40.97 62.33
N TRP A 646 2.39 -40.21 61.23
CA TRP A 646 2.54 -40.73 59.86
C TRP A 646 3.71 -41.71 59.74
N ASP A 647 4.87 -41.36 60.30
CA ASP A 647 6.09 -42.18 60.30
C ASP A 647 6.28 -42.90 61.64
N SER A 648 5.24 -43.54 62.18
CA SER A 648 5.30 -44.25 63.48
C SER A 648 6.12 -45.56 63.46
N ALA A 649 6.73 -45.91 62.33
CA ALA A 649 7.55 -47.11 62.19
C ALA A 649 8.88 -46.99 62.94
N ILE A 650 9.17 -47.95 63.82
CA ILE A 650 10.45 -48.03 64.54
C ILE A 650 11.38 -48.99 63.80
N ARG A 651 12.58 -48.53 63.42
CA ARG A 651 13.62 -49.42 62.88
C ARG A 651 14.12 -50.37 63.98
N ARG A 652 13.92 -51.67 63.79
CA ARG A 652 14.44 -52.73 64.68
C ARG A 652 15.58 -53.47 63.99
N ALA A 653 16.66 -53.72 64.72
CA ALA A 653 17.81 -54.47 64.21
C ALA A 653 17.52 -55.98 64.11
N GLY A 654 17.98 -56.61 63.02
CA GLY A 654 17.83 -58.05 62.77
C GLY A 654 16.61 -58.43 61.93
N LYS A 655 16.55 -59.70 61.48
CA LYS A 655 15.36 -60.23 60.80
C LYS A 655 14.20 -60.36 61.81
N PRO A 656 12.95 -60.04 61.44
CA PRO A 656 11.79 -60.21 62.32
C PRO A 656 11.75 -61.64 62.88
N ARG A 657 11.70 -61.79 64.21
CA ARG A 657 11.59 -63.11 64.84
C ARG A 657 10.24 -63.71 64.44
N LYS A 658 10.26 -64.93 63.86
CA LYS A 658 9.05 -65.69 63.51
C LYS A 658 8.71 -66.69 64.63
N ASN A 659 8.30 -66.18 65.76
CA ASN A 659 7.74 -66.95 66.88
C ASN A 659 6.38 -67.55 66.50
N ALA A 660 5.94 -68.59 67.22
CA ALA A 660 4.72 -69.36 66.90
C ALA A 660 3.47 -68.46 66.80
N LEU A 661 3.34 -67.47 67.70
CA LEU A 661 2.28 -66.47 67.69
C LEU A 661 2.28 -65.62 66.39
N ALA A 662 3.45 -65.12 65.96
CA ALA A 662 3.56 -64.32 64.74
C ALA A 662 3.30 -65.14 63.46
N LYS A 663 3.59 -66.45 63.47
CA LYS A 663 3.21 -67.36 62.38
C LYS A 663 1.70 -67.65 62.40
N GLN A 664 1.09 -67.75 63.57
CA GLN A 664 -0.35 -67.95 63.72
C GLN A 664 -1.13 -66.71 63.28
N GLU A 665 -0.77 -65.51 63.74
CA GLU A 665 -1.36 -64.23 63.28
C GLU A 665 -1.18 -64.04 61.76
N ALA A 666 0.01 -64.35 61.23
CA ALA A 666 0.24 -64.27 59.78
C ALA A 666 -0.60 -65.29 58.99
N ASN A 667 -0.86 -66.48 59.56
CA ASN A 667 -1.72 -67.49 58.95
C ASN A 667 -3.21 -67.13 59.09
N GLU A 668 -3.64 -66.52 60.19
CA GLU A 668 -5.00 -66.01 60.40
C GLU A 668 -5.32 -64.84 59.45
N VAL A 669 -4.40 -63.87 59.29
CA VAL A 669 -4.53 -62.79 58.30
C VAL A 669 -4.57 -63.35 56.86
N LYS A 670 -3.76 -64.38 56.56
CA LYS A 670 -3.82 -65.07 55.27
C LYS A 670 -5.11 -65.86 55.08
N GLN A 671 -5.63 -66.51 56.14
CA GLN A 671 -6.88 -67.25 56.11
C GLN A 671 -8.06 -66.30 55.89
N ILE A 672 -8.15 -65.19 56.63
CA ILE A 672 -9.18 -64.14 56.48
C ILE A 672 -9.17 -63.54 55.07
N ASN A 673 -7.99 -63.32 54.48
CA ASN A 673 -7.88 -62.85 53.10
C ASN A 673 -8.15 -63.96 52.06
N SER A 674 -8.11 -65.24 52.45
CA SER A 674 -8.46 -66.39 51.60
C SER A 674 -9.93 -66.82 51.69
N THR A 675 -10.61 -66.57 52.82
CA THR A 675 -12.05 -66.85 53.01
C THR A 675 -12.97 -65.84 52.32
N LYS A 676 -12.44 -64.74 51.79
CA LYS A 676 -13.15 -63.85 50.85
C LYS A 676 -13.25 -64.39 49.41
N LYS A 677 -13.09 -65.70 49.24
CA LYS A 677 -13.35 -66.43 47.99
C LYS A 677 -14.43 -67.52 48.15
N VAL A 678 -15.39 -67.37 49.06
CA VAL A 678 -16.69 -68.05 48.97
C VAL A 678 -17.78 -67.15 49.57
N ALA A 679 -18.35 -66.30 48.72
CA ALA A 679 -19.75 -65.86 48.68
C ALA A 679 -19.96 -65.15 47.35
#